data_AF-A0A7K2XF78-F1
#
_entry.id   AF-A0A7K2XF78-F1
#
_cell.length_a   1.000
_cell.length_b   1.000
_cell.length_c   1.000
_cell.angle_alpha   90.00
_cell.angle_beta   90.00
_cell.angle_gamma   90.00
#
_symmetry.space_group_name_H-M   'P 1'
#
loop_
_entity.id
_entity.type
_entity.pdbx_description
1 polymer ?
#
loop_
_entity_poly.entity_id
_entity_poly.type
_entity_poly.pdbx_seq_one_letter_code
_entity_poly.pdbx_strand_id
1 'polypeptide(L)'
;MHIKIESERRRGLRIIDEIPDMPLCKIQGHNGIGKTNAIKLLSLCTGATPFRGDAAAWASFKSQLLAARVKISGLRDGEILEWDLEPKSWPDDPGEPLGEFIGALRINGRKANLRDIFDILRVHHIVAAETPQNVLASRVLEAQKDIQGWDSQRQSRVDSMDEHLASIHALITHLSPEKIASEVIAAREARTRATSLTDKRETATERMELLQRAKQVSDQLVEVRGQGPEMDAKLEELKAQLEAIEQKKEELNRRIAEASARQHQDAEAEREFANAQKYLDRHDRAARNARTALDMLAASAEVDPERDVIDAAIREASAKLTELTELLPQVHAAPLVLEVLDDLVRRLSEAERENLGHATLLEDGGGSTDWTVASLREALSRQREILGQRTPSADAARLSDEIEKTRDRLYSLDQAKGTLAEFEAAESALGKAQVRLRNAAEGLPEQAARTLDDLMGARNELDQEAAKVQTRHARLTHTRELLGGGLDEESLSAELAQLCKRLGVRISRIHSQVANEAEKFEEIVRAETQAVQQAERAQQSLERRERETEQVLLKLQTGEELGWVRNSVDIAQVSSMNLEQKAAVLCRVSAQLDRARNRLHLIDEAVRGTGTALSKLQAGLQTGTGQEDAETPYDTAARHWLGREVQRWFEDEFVRNALFEGSAQVRLDAHDMSIVWVNKNGEEERRPLTGFSSGQQVLAYTQAQIAKIDAEELPAANRLIALDEFGAFLDWKNMSSLVNLLKVREPGVPRDQVVVILPLEGDRPSGHGDTPVDGQFRSLENRGYFAEELTT
;
A
#
# COMPACT_ATOMS: atom_id res chain seq x y z
N MET A 1 -40.77 6.97 62.26
CA MET A 1 -41.55 6.85 61.01
C MET A 1 -42.96 6.36 61.32
N HIS A 2 -43.98 7.13 60.93
CA HIS A 2 -45.41 6.79 61.08
C HIS A 2 -46.06 6.62 59.71
N ILE A 3 -46.80 5.53 59.49
CA ILE A 3 -47.40 5.19 58.19
C ILE A 3 -48.91 5.06 58.36
N LYS A 4 -49.67 5.78 57.52
CA LYS A 4 -51.13 5.70 57.44
C LYS A 4 -51.56 5.26 56.04
N ILE A 5 -52.46 4.29 55.96
CA ILE A 5 -52.98 3.73 54.71
C ILE A 5 -54.51 3.87 54.72
N GLU A 6 -55.04 4.62 53.77
CA GLU A 6 -56.48 4.76 53.56
C GLU A 6 -56.81 4.00 52.26
N SER A 7 -57.52 2.86 52.34
CA SER A 7 -57.77 2.01 51.16
C SER A 7 -59.26 1.84 50.86
N GLU A 8 -59.63 2.01 49.58
CA GLU A 8 -60.94 1.64 49.04
C GLU A 8 -60.81 0.27 48.35
N ARG A 9 -61.60 -0.71 48.80
CA ARG A 9 -61.39 -2.13 48.44
C ARG A 9 -62.69 -2.91 48.30
N ARG A 10 -62.68 -3.95 47.45
CA ARG A 10 -63.80 -4.90 47.28
C ARG A 10 -63.81 -5.95 48.40
N ARG A 11 -64.96 -6.62 48.64
CA ARG A 11 -65.10 -7.70 49.64
C ARG A 11 -64.08 -8.81 49.36
N GLY A 12 -63.07 -8.96 50.23
CA GLY A 12 -62.02 -9.99 50.12
C GLY A 12 -60.64 -9.48 50.52
N LEU A 13 -60.26 -8.29 50.03
CA LEU A 13 -58.98 -7.68 50.37
C LEU A 13 -59.03 -7.02 51.74
N ARG A 14 -58.04 -7.33 52.59
CA ARG A 14 -57.77 -6.61 53.83
C ARG A 14 -56.37 -6.03 53.75
N ILE A 15 -56.20 -4.82 54.29
CA ILE A 15 -54.98 -4.02 54.43
C ILE A 15 -55.12 -3.31 55.78
N ILE A 16 -54.08 -3.30 56.61
CA ILE A 16 -54.08 -2.53 57.87
C ILE A 16 -53.95 -1.03 57.58
N ASP A 17 -54.60 -0.20 58.39
CA ASP A 17 -54.74 1.23 58.09
C ASP A 17 -53.59 2.09 58.67
N GLU A 18 -52.73 1.51 59.52
CA GLU A 18 -51.66 2.23 60.21
C GLU A 18 -50.54 1.30 60.69
N ILE A 19 -49.30 1.79 60.57
CA ILE A 19 -48.11 1.29 61.27
C ILE A 19 -47.60 2.46 62.15
N PRO A 20 -47.60 2.31 63.48
CA PRO A 20 -47.26 3.41 64.40
C PRO A 20 -45.77 3.75 64.35
N ASP A 21 -45.39 4.90 64.91
CA ASP A 21 -43.98 5.32 65.03
C ASP A 21 -43.29 4.60 66.19
N MET A 22 -42.77 3.40 65.91
CA MET A 22 -42.05 2.57 66.85
C MET A 22 -40.83 1.95 66.13
N PRO A 23 -39.58 2.17 66.58
CA PRO A 23 -38.38 1.64 65.93
C PRO A 23 -38.40 0.11 65.77
N LEU A 24 -38.87 -0.61 66.79
CA LEU A 24 -39.07 -2.06 66.76
C LEU A 24 -40.52 -2.38 67.09
N CYS A 25 -41.35 -2.50 66.05
CA CYS A 25 -42.80 -2.67 66.16
C CYS A 25 -43.18 -4.14 65.97
N LYS A 26 -44.02 -4.67 66.85
CA LYS A 26 -44.70 -5.94 66.71
C LYS A 26 -46.15 -5.71 66.31
N ILE A 27 -46.61 -6.34 65.23
CA ILE A 27 -48.01 -6.25 64.77
C ILE A 27 -48.66 -7.64 64.82
N GLN A 28 -49.70 -7.77 65.65
CA GLN A 28 -50.48 -9.01 65.83
C GLN A 28 -51.95 -8.82 65.48
N GLY A 29 -52.61 -9.87 64.99
CA GLY A 29 -54.04 -9.84 64.70
C GLY A 29 -54.58 -11.10 64.03
N HIS A 30 -55.90 -11.26 64.05
CA HIS A 30 -56.62 -12.48 63.64
C HIS A 30 -56.33 -12.96 62.20
N ASN A 31 -55.97 -12.05 61.29
CA ASN A 31 -55.68 -12.38 59.89
C ASN A 31 -54.27 -11.91 59.51
N GLY A 32 -53.40 -12.83 59.09
CA GLY A 32 -52.04 -12.52 58.56
C GLY A 32 -52.09 -11.69 57.26
N ILE A 33 -53.00 -12.05 56.35
CA ILE A 33 -53.13 -11.51 54.99
C ILE A 33 -53.24 -9.97 54.95
N GLY A 34 -53.93 -9.35 55.92
CA GLY A 34 -54.10 -7.90 55.95
C GLY A 34 -52.83 -7.11 56.27
N LYS A 35 -51.93 -7.71 57.05
CA LYS A 35 -50.66 -7.11 57.46
C LYS A 35 -49.65 -7.23 56.31
N THR A 36 -49.53 -8.43 55.75
CA THR A 36 -48.72 -8.72 54.55
C THR A 36 -49.09 -7.82 53.37
N ASN A 37 -50.38 -7.65 53.07
CA ASN A 37 -50.81 -6.80 51.96
C ASN A 37 -50.47 -5.31 52.16
N ALA A 38 -50.42 -4.82 53.39
CA ALA A 38 -49.95 -3.46 53.66
C ALA A 38 -48.46 -3.31 53.34
N ILE A 39 -47.64 -4.27 53.75
CA ILE A 39 -46.21 -4.27 53.41
C ILE A 39 -46.01 -4.38 51.90
N LYS A 40 -46.71 -5.30 51.22
CA LYS A 40 -46.66 -5.42 49.76
C LYS A 40 -47.04 -4.11 49.06
N LEU A 41 -48.06 -3.41 49.55
CA LEU A 41 -48.44 -2.10 49.02
C LEU A 41 -47.33 -1.05 49.21
N LEU A 42 -46.71 -1.02 50.39
CA LEU A 42 -45.60 -0.10 50.67
C LEU A 42 -44.37 -0.41 49.82
N SER A 43 -44.04 -1.70 49.62
CA SER A 43 -42.98 -2.14 48.71
C SER A 43 -43.23 -1.68 47.27
N LEU A 44 -44.47 -1.77 46.78
CA LEU A 44 -44.85 -1.22 45.46
C LEU A 44 -44.62 0.31 45.39
N CYS A 45 -44.96 1.04 46.46
CA CYS A 45 -44.78 2.49 46.54
C CYS A 45 -43.31 2.92 46.46
N THR A 46 -42.37 2.06 46.91
CA THR A 46 -40.93 2.28 46.79
C THR A 46 -40.31 1.58 45.58
N GLY A 47 -41.12 1.11 44.62
CA GLY A 47 -40.66 0.55 43.34
C GLY A 47 -40.26 -0.92 43.34
N ALA A 48 -40.46 -1.66 44.43
CA ALA A 48 -40.27 -3.11 44.46
C ALA A 48 -41.49 -3.85 43.88
N THR A 49 -41.30 -5.07 43.40
CA THR A 49 -42.36 -5.91 42.80
C THR A 49 -42.61 -7.17 43.65
N PRO A 50 -43.34 -7.08 44.78
CA PRO A 50 -43.51 -8.19 45.73
C PRO A 50 -44.40 -9.34 45.22
N PHE A 51 -44.95 -9.24 44.00
CA PHE A 51 -45.76 -10.28 43.36
C PHE A 51 -45.01 -11.00 42.21
N ARG A 52 -43.69 -10.79 42.11
CA ARG A 52 -42.88 -11.40 41.05
C ARG A 52 -42.97 -12.92 41.11
N GLY A 53 -43.43 -13.55 40.03
CA GLY A 53 -43.62 -15.00 39.95
C GLY A 53 -45.00 -15.50 40.41
N ASP A 54 -45.88 -14.62 40.89
CA ASP A 54 -47.26 -14.95 41.27
C ASP A 54 -48.27 -14.02 40.57
N ALA A 55 -48.44 -14.25 39.27
CA ALA A 55 -49.37 -13.48 38.43
C ALA A 55 -50.83 -13.58 38.92
N ALA A 56 -51.20 -14.70 39.57
CA ALA A 56 -52.54 -14.89 40.10
C ALA A 56 -52.79 -14.00 41.32
N ALA A 57 -51.84 -13.92 42.27
CA ALA A 57 -51.92 -13.02 43.40
C ALA A 57 -51.86 -11.55 42.97
N TRP A 58 -51.05 -11.21 41.97
CA TRP A 58 -51.01 -9.85 41.39
C TRP A 58 -52.36 -9.43 40.81
N ALA A 59 -52.93 -10.24 39.91
CA ALA A 59 -54.21 -9.96 39.28
C ALA A 59 -55.34 -9.84 40.32
N SER A 60 -55.32 -10.70 41.35
CA SER A 60 -56.26 -10.64 42.47
C SER A 60 -56.09 -9.36 43.31
N PHE A 61 -54.86 -8.99 43.66
CA PHE A 61 -54.57 -7.79 44.44
C PHE A 61 -54.97 -6.50 43.69
N LYS A 62 -54.55 -6.37 42.43
CA LYS A 62 -54.86 -5.26 41.53
C LYS A 62 -56.37 -5.09 41.31
N SER A 63 -57.10 -6.19 41.10
CA SER A 63 -58.55 -6.13 40.84
C SER A 63 -59.41 -5.83 42.08
N GLN A 64 -58.89 -6.11 43.28
CA GLN A 64 -59.61 -5.90 44.54
C GLN A 64 -59.32 -4.54 45.18
N LEU A 65 -58.17 -3.93 44.90
CA LEU A 65 -57.82 -2.58 45.34
C LEU A 65 -58.39 -1.55 44.36
N LEU A 66 -59.35 -0.72 44.78
CA LEU A 66 -59.98 0.28 43.90
C LEU A 66 -59.18 1.59 43.87
N ALA A 67 -58.75 2.05 45.04
CA ALA A 67 -57.89 3.21 45.26
C ALA A 67 -57.23 3.09 46.63
N ALA A 68 -56.07 3.72 46.83
CA ALA A 68 -55.47 3.83 48.14
C ALA A 68 -54.65 5.10 48.28
N ARG A 69 -54.63 5.68 49.48
CA ARG A 69 -53.75 6.78 49.86
C ARG A 69 -52.79 6.30 50.94
N VAL A 70 -51.50 6.42 50.67
CA VAL A 70 -50.43 6.10 51.63
C VAL A 70 -49.77 7.40 52.06
N LYS A 71 -49.70 7.65 53.37
CA LYS A 71 -49.00 8.80 53.95
C LYS A 71 -47.95 8.32 54.95
N ILE A 72 -46.71 8.76 54.75
CA ILE A 72 -45.58 8.44 55.63
C ILE A 72 -45.02 9.75 56.18
N SER A 73 -44.88 9.83 57.49
CA SER A 73 -44.39 11.00 58.23
C SER A 73 -43.34 10.60 59.27
N GLY A 74 -42.64 11.58 59.83
CA GLY A 74 -41.57 11.32 60.82
C GLY A 74 -40.32 10.69 60.18
N LEU A 75 -40.05 11.02 58.92
CA LEU A 75 -38.84 10.66 58.19
C LEU A 75 -37.69 11.62 58.54
N ARG A 76 -36.46 11.23 58.18
CA ARG A 76 -35.25 12.08 58.26
C ARG A 76 -35.52 13.44 57.61
N ASP A 77 -34.96 14.50 58.21
CA ASP A 77 -35.12 15.90 57.78
C ASP A 77 -36.57 16.44 57.75
N GLY A 78 -37.51 15.71 58.37
CA GLY A 78 -38.91 16.13 58.52
C GLY A 78 -39.76 15.90 57.28
N GLU A 79 -39.32 15.07 56.35
CA GLU A 79 -40.03 14.81 55.10
C GLU A 79 -41.35 14.05 55.31
N ILE A 80 -42.33 14.36 54.45
CA ILE A 80 -43.63 13.69 54.38
C ILE A 80 -43.83 13.18 52.96
N LEU A 81 -44.05 11.87 52.84
CA LEU A 81 -44.34 11.21 51.57
C LEU A 81 -45.84 10.89 51.48
N GLU A 82 -46.46 11.22 50.36
CA GLU A 82 -47.87 10.94 50.10
C GLU A 82 -48.03 10.31 48.69
N TRP A 83 -48.64 9.14 48.61
CA TRP A 83 -49.04 8.51 47.36
C TRP A 83 -50.57 8.46 47.26
N ASP A 84 -51.10 8.93 46.15
CA ASP A 84 -52.46 8.64 45.70
C ASP A 84 -52.36 7.54 44.63
N LEU A 85 -52.69 6.29 45.00
CA LEU A 85 -52.50 5.10 44.19
C LEU A 85 -53.69 4.85 43.26
N GLU A 86 -53.39 4.52 42.00
CA GLU A 86 -54.39 4.25 40.95
C GLU A 86 -54.25 2.82 40.39
N PRO A 87 -54.76 1.78 41.07
CA PRO A 87 -54.55 0.38 40.66
C PRO A 87 -55.01 0.02 39.25
N LYS A 88 -55.95 0.79 38.68
CA LYS A 88 -56.44 0.59 37.30
C LYS A 88 -55.38 0.87 36.23
N SER A 89 -54.40 1.73 36.50
CA SER A 89 -53.32 2.06 35.57
C SER A 89 -52.11 1.13 35.67
N TRP A 90 -52.08 0.23 36.66
CA TRP A 90 -50.97 -0.70 36.85
C TRP A 90 -50.88 -1.68 35.66
N PRO A 91 -49.69 -2.20 35.30
CA PRO A 91 -49.51 -3.21 34.26
C PRO A 91 -50.14 -4.55 34.64
N ASP A 92 -50.37 -5.41 33.65
CA ASP A 92 -50.92 -6.75 33.87
C ASP A 92 -49.85 -7.78 34.26
N ASP A 93 -48.61 -7.58 33.82
CA ASP A 93 -47.45 -8.37 34.26
C ASP A 93 -46.88 -7.80 35.58
N PRO A 94 -46.80 -8.59 36.68
CA PRO A 94 -46.16 -8.15 37.92
C PRO A 94 -44.64 -7.94 37.80
N GLY A 95 -44.01 -8.41 36.71
CA GLY A 95 -42.60 -8.22 36.43
C GLY A 95 -42.24 -6.84 35.85
N GLU A 96 -43.24 -6.10 35.34
CA GLU A 96 -43.04 -4.75 34.81
C GLU A 96 -42.93 -3.71 35.93
N PRO A 97 -41.93 -2.82 35.91
CA PRO A 97 -41.79 -1.79 36.93
C PRO A 97 -42.94 -0.79 36.86
N LEU A 98 -43.57 -0.51 38.00
CA LEU A 98 -44.72 0.39 38.05
C LEU A 98 -44.37 1.82 37.64
N GLY A 99 -43.19 2.34 37.96
CA GLY A 99 -42.74 3.67 37.50
C GLY A 99 -43.79 4.76 37.70
N GLU A 100 -44.23 5.38 36.61
CA GLU A 100 -45.28 6.42 36.59
C GLU A 100 -46.71 5.85 36.73
N PHE A 101 -46.91 4.56 36.50
CA PHE A 101 -48.21 3.90 36.58
C PHE A 101 -48.72 3.73 38.01
N ILE A 102 -47.86 3.84 39.04
CA ILE A 102 -48.21 3.66 40.46
C ILE A 102 -49.34 4.62 40.91
N GLY A 103 -49.35 5.84 40.35
CA GLY A 103 -50.25 6.93 40.72
C GLY A 103 -49.50 8.25 40.96
N ALA A 104 -50.09 9.17 41.70
CA ALA A 104 -49.49 10.48 41.99
C ALA A 104 -48.70 10.45 43.31
N LEU A 105 -47.40 10.78 43.22
CA LEU A 105 -46.51 10.92 44.37
C LEU A 105 -46.27 12.39 44.72
N ARG A 106 -46.30 12.71 46.02
CA ARG A 106 -45.89 14.00 46.58
C ARG A 106 -44.87 13.85 47.70
N ILE A 107 -43.84 14.69 47.69
CA ILE A 107 -42.86 14.87 48.76
C ILE A 107 -43.07 16.28 49.33
N ASN A 108 -43.40 16.39 50.62
CA ASN A 108 -43.72 17.67 51.27
C ASN A 108 -44.78 18.50 50.51
N GLY A 109 -45.77 17.81 49.93
CA GLY A 109 -46.85 18.41 49.13
C GLY A 109 -46.50 18.77 47.68
N ARG A 110 -45.24 18.60 47.23
CA ARG A 110 -44.82 18.84 45.84
C ARG A 110 -44.81 17.53 45.03
N LYS A 111 -45.24 17.58 43.78
CA LYS A 111 -45.20 16.40 42.88
C LYS A 111 -43.75 15.92 42.69
N ALA A 112 -43.53 14.62 42.81
CA ALA A 112 -42.23 13.98 42.64
C ALA A 112 -42.35 12.70 41.83
N ASN A 113 -41.21 12.13 41.44
CA ASN A 113 -41.11 10.86 40.72
C ASN A 113 -40.59 9.74 41.62
N LEU A 114 -40.80 8.49 41.21
CA LEU A 114 -40.36 7.31 41.97
C LEU A 114 -38.85 7.32 42.28
N ARG A 115 -38.04 7.88 41.37
CA ARG A 115 -36.58 8.00 41.56
C ARG A 115 -36.20 8.88 42.75
N ASP A 116 -37.00 9.91 43.05
CA ASP A 116 -36.73 10.84 44.13
C ASP A 116 -36.94 10.19 45.51
N ILE A 117 -37.57 9.01 45.57
CA ILE A 117 -37.80 8.27 46.82
C ILE A 117 -36.60 7.40 47.20
N PHE A 118 -35.79 6.93 46.25
CA PHE A 118 -34.79 5.90 46.52
C PHE A 118 -33.77 6.30 47.60
N ASP A 119 -33.44 7.59 47.69
CA ASP A 119 -32.54 8.13 48.71
C ASP A 119 -33.26 8.44 50.04
N ILE A 120 -34.60 8.55 50.02
CA ILE A 120 -35.43 8.96 51.17
C ILE A 120 -35.94 7.75 51.95
N LEU A 121 -36.58 6.79 51.27
CA LEU A 121 -37.25 5.65 51.89
C LEU A 121 -37.08 4.37 51.08
N ARG A 122 -36.72 3.29 51.77
CA ARG A 122 -36.72 1.95 51.20
C ARG A 122 -37.52 0.97 52.06
N VAL A 123 -38.34 0.13 51.43
CA VAL A 123 -39.11 -0.92 52.11
C VAL A 123 -38.52 -2.29 51.75
N HIS A 124 -38.06 -3.01 52.76
CA HIS A 124 -37.57 -4.38 52.66
C HIS A 124 -38.63 -5.34 53.23
N HIS A 125 -39.11 -6.27 52.43
CA HIS A 125 -40.04 -7.32 52.85
C HIS A 125 -39.28 -8.64 52.91
N ILE A 126 -39.07 -9.16 54.12
CA ILE A 126 -38.41 -10.45 54.35
C ILE A 126 -39.49 -11.44 54.78
N VAL A 127 -39.67 -12.52 54.03
CA VAL A 127 -40.72 -13.52 54.26
C VAL A 127 -40.08 -14.82 54.77
N ALA A 128 -40.61 -15.38 55.85
CA ALA A 128 -40.08 -16.62 56.44
C ALA A 128 -40.17 -17.85 55.51
N ALA A 129 -41.08 -17.85 54.53
CA ALA A 129 -41.22 -18.91 53.54
C ALA A 129 -40.12 -18.93 52.45
N GLU A 130 -39.25 -17.90 52.40
CA GLU A 130 -38.13 -17.87 51.44
C GLU A 130 -37.06 -18.90 51.81
N THR A 131 -36.70 -19.77 50.86
CA THR A 131 -35.62 -20.75 51.06
C THR A 131 -34.26 -20.11 50.80
N PRO A 132 -33.18 -20.58 51.46
CA PRO A 132 -31.82 -20.12 51.17
C PRO A 132 -31.43 -20.22 49.69
N GLN A 133 -31.95 -21.24 48.98
CA GLN A 133 -31.72 -21.46 47.56
C GLN A 133 -32.29 -20.32 46.69
N ASN A 134 -33.52 -19.88 46.97
CA ASN A 134 -34.19 -18.81 46.21
C ASN A 134 -33.43 -17.47 46.31
N VAL A 135 -32.78 -17.24 47.45
CA VAL A 135 -32.05 -16.00 47.73
C VAL A 135 -30.70 -16.01 47.06
N LEU A 136 -29.97 -17.12 47.15
CA LEU A 136 -28.72 -17.31 46.42
C LEU A 136 -28.97 -17.19 44.91
N ALA A 137 -30.05 -17.79 44.40
CA ALA A 137 -30.45 -17.66 43.01
C ALA A 137 -30.77 -16.21 42.64
N SER A 138 -31.48 -15.48 43.51
CA SER A 138 -31.78 -14.05 43.30
C SER A 138 -30.51 -13.18 43.29
N ARG A 139 -29.52 -13.50 44.14
CA ARG A 139 -28.22 -12.79 44.15
C ARG A 139 -27.40 -13.05 42.89
N VAL A 140 -27.36 -14.29 42.44
CA VAL A 140 -26.69 -14.64 41.18
C VAL A 140 -27.38 -13.95 40.00
N LEU A 141 -28.71 -13.86 40.01
CA LEU A 141 -29.50 -13.14 39.00
C LEU A 141 -29.22 -11.62 39.02
N GLU A 142 -29.07 -11.00 40.19
CA GLU A 142 -28.65 -9.58 40.29
C GLU A 142 -27.29 -9.37 39.62
N ALA A 143 -26.28 -10.17 39.98
CA ALA A 143 -24.94 -10.07 39.39
C ALA A 143 -24.94 -10.36 37.87
N GLN A 144 -25.76 -11.32 37.42
CA GLN A 144 -25.95 -11.58 35.99
C GLN A 144 -26.52 -10.35 35.26
N LYS A 145 -27.53 -9.69 35.85
CA LYS A 145 -28.13 -8.48 35.28
C LYS A 145 -27.15 -7.32 35.24
N ASP A 146 -26.28 -7.18 36.23
CA ASP A 146 -25.24 -6.16 36.23
C ASP A 146 -24.28 -6.36 35.04
N ILE A 147 -23.87 -7.61 34.78
CA ILE A 147 -23.03 -7.95 33.61
C ILE A 147 -23.80 -7.74 32.29
N GLN A 148 -25.06 -8.16 32.22
CA GLN A 148 -25.91 -7.99 31.02
C GLN A 148 -26.22 -6.51 30.75
N GLY A 149 -26.36 -5.69 31.79
CA GLY A 149 -26.57 -4.25 31.66
C GLY A 149 -25.42 -3.55 30.94
N TRP A 150 -24.22 -4.13 30.98
CA TRP A 150 -23.05 -3.62 30.28
C TRP A 150 -22.97 -4.09 28.81
N ASP A 151 -23.77 -5.07 28.41
CA ASP A 151 -23.58 -5.81 27.15
C ASP A 151 -23.73 -4.91 25.90
N SER A 152 -24.76 -4.05 25.87
CA SER A 152 -25.01 -3.15 24.73
C SER A 152 -23.93 -2.07 24.56
N GLN A 153 -23.50 -1.44 25.65
CA GLN A 153 -22.44 -0.42 25.63
C GLN A 153 -21.06 -1.03 25.38
N ARG A 154 -20.82 -2.23 25.93
CA ARG A 154 -19.58 -2.99 25.73
C ARG A 154 -19.43 -3.43 24.28
N GLN A 155 -20.46 -4.06 23.70
CA GLN A 155 -20.39 -4.59 22.34
C GLN A 155 -20.08 -3.46 21.35
N SER A 156 -20.78 -2.33 21.44
CA SER A 156 -20.50 -1.17 20.60
C SER A 156 -19.07 -0.63 20.76
N ARG A 157 -18.52 -0.63 21.98
CA ARG A 157 -17.14 -0.21 22.24
C ARG A 157 -16.12 -1.21 21.69
N VAL A 158 -16.33 -2.51 21.87
CA VAL A 158 -15.46 -3.57 21.35
C VAL A 158 -15.44 -3.53 19.83
N ASP A 159 -16.60 -3.43 19.18
CA ASP A 159 -16.71 -3.38 17.72
C ASP A 159 -16.00 -2.13 17.16
N SER A 160 -16.22 -0.96 17.77
CA SER A 160 -15.51 0.28 17.38
C SER A 160 -13.98 0.15 17.53
N MET A 161 -13.50 -0.46 18.62
CA MET A 161 -12.08 -0.69 18.82
C MET A 161 -11.52 -1.72 17.82
N ASP A 162 -12.27 -2.79 17.53
CA ASP A 162 -11.85 -3.81 16.56
C ASP A 162 -11.79 -3.25 15.14
N GLU A 163 -12.77 -2.43 14.74
CA GLU A 163 -12.77 -1.72 13.45
C GLU A 163 -11.54 -0.82 13.30
N HIS A 164 -11.22 -0.03 14.33
CA HIS A 164 -10.02 0.81 14.31
C HIS A 164 -8.74 -0.03 14.19
N LEU A 165 -8.60 -1.09 15.00
CA LEU A 165 -7.44 -1.99 14.93
C LEU A 165 -7.32 -2.67 13.57
N ALA A 166 -8.43 -3.15 13.02
CA ALA A 166 -8.50 -3.82 11.72
C ALA A 166 -8.13 -2.88 10.57
N SER A 167 -8.58 -1.62 10.61
CA SER A 167 -8.26 -0.62 9.57
C SER A 167 -6.76 -0.36 9.48
N ILE A 168 -6.07 -0.21 10.62
CA ILE A 168 -4.63 0.02 10.67
C ILE A 168 -3.88 -1.24 10.26
N HIS A 169 -4.31 -2.40 10.75
CA HIS A 169 -3.70 -3.68 10.38
C HIS A 169 -3.82 -3.91 8.86
N ALA A 170 -4.96 -3.61 8.24
CA ALA A 170 -5.14 -3.72 6.79
C ALA A 170 -4.17 -2.81 6.00
N LEU A 171 -3.95 -1.57 6.46
CA LEU A 171 -2.98 -0.66 5.85
C LEU A 171 -1.54 -1.21 5.91
N ILE A 172 -1.14 -1.79 7.04
CA ILE A 172 0.20 -2.35 7.22
C ILE A 172 0.36 -3.67 6.45
N THR A 173 -0.63 -4.55 6.47
CA THR A 173 -0.59 -5.84 5.80
C THR A 173 -0.56 -5.70 4.27
N HIS A 174 -1.23 -4.69 3.71
CA HIS A 174 -1.15 -4.34 2.29
C HIS A 174 0.28 -3.99 1.85
N LEU A 175 1.07 -3.36 2.74
CA LEU A 175 2.49 -3.08 2.53
C LEU A 175 3.39 -4.32 2.66
N SER A 176 2.87 -5.46 3.12
CA SER A 176 3.60 -6.73 3.26
C SER A 176 5.08 -6.52 3.66
N PRO A 177 5.36 -5.84 4.78
CA PRO A 177 6.70 -5.32 5.10
C PRO A 177 7.78 -6.42 5.16
N GLU A 178 7.41 -7.67 5.41
CA GLU A 178 8.29 -8.84 5.37
C GLU A 178 8.93 -9.07 3.98
N LYS A 179 8.26 -8.69 2.89
CA LYS A 179 8.76 -8.88 1.52
C LYS A 179 9.73 -7.79 1.10
N ILE A 180 9.69 -6.62 1.73
CA ILE A 180 10.49 -5.46 1.36
C ILE A 180 11.99 -5.78 1.38
N ALA A 181 12.48 -6.50 2.40
CA ALA A 181 13.88 -6.90 2.45
C ALA A 181 14.30 -7.77 1.26
N SER A 182 13.44 -8.73 0.85
CA SER A 182 13.70 -9.56 -0.32
C SER A 182 13.65 -8.78 -1.63
N GLU A 183 12.77 -7.78 -1.74
CA GLU A 183 12.66 -6.90 -2.91
C GLU A 183 13.89 -5.98 -3.03
N VAL A 184 14.41 -5.45 -1.92
CA VAL A 184 15.64 -4.66 -1.89
C VAL A 184 16.84 -5.48 -2.36
N ILE A 185 16.98 -6.71 -1.86
CA ILE A 185 18.04 -7.63 -2.29
C ILE A 185 17.90 -7.94 -3.79
N ALA A 186 16.70 -8.30 -4.25
CA ALA A 186 16.44 -8.62 -5.65
C ALA A 186 16.74 -7.44 -6.60
N ALA A 187 16.38 -6.21 -6.21
CA ALA A 187 16.68 -5.01 -6.98
C ALA A 187 18.20 -4.75 -7.08
N ARG A 188 18.92 -4.93 -5.96
CA ARG A 188 20.38 -4.77 -5.92
C ARG A 188 21.10 -5.82 -6.78
N GLU A 189 20.66 -7.07 -6.70
CA GLU A 189 21.20 -8.17 -7.51
C GLU A 189 20.93 -7.95 -9.01
N ALA A 190 19.69 -7.56 -9.36
CA ALA A 190 19.32 -7.25 -10.74
C ALA A 190 20.18 -6.10 -11.30
N ARG A 191 20.39 -5.04 -10.53
CA ARG A 191 21.24 -3.90 -10.91
C ARG A 191 22.70 -4.32 -11.09
N THR A 192 23.24 -5.10 -10.16
CA THR A 192 24.63 -5.59 -10.25
C THR A 192 24.82 -6.47 -11.49
N ARG A 193 23.84 -7.33 -11.80
CA ARG A 193 23.83 -8.16 -13.01
C ARG A 193 23.74 -7.32 -14.28
N ALA A 194 22.91 -6.28 -14.31
CA ALA A 194 22.81 -5.37 -15.44
C ALA A 194 24.16 -4.66 -15.70
N THR A 195 24.77 -4.07 -14.67
CA THR A 195 26.08 -3.42 -14.79
C THR A 195 27.17 -4.39 -15.27
N SER A 196 27.23 -5.60 -14.72
CA SER A 196 28.20 -6.61 -15.17
C SER A 196 28.01 -7.03 -16.64
N LEU A 197 26.77 -7.00 -17.16
CA LEU A 197 26.49 -7.31 -18.56
C LEU A 197 26.81 -6.13 -19.48
N THR A 198 26.60 -4.90 -19.03
CA THR A 198 27.03 -3.69 -19.74
C THR A 198 28.55 -3.67 -19.93
N ASP A 199 29.33 -3.95 -18.88
CA ASP A 199 30.81 -4.06 -18.98
C ASP A 199 31.22 -5.17 -19.97
N LYS A 200 30.51 -6.29 -19.98
CA LYS A 200 30.73 -7.39 -20.94
C LYS A 200 30.36 -7.00 -22.37
N ARG A 201 29.34 -6.18 -22.57
CA ARG A 201 28.97 -5.67 -23.90
C ARG A 201 30.04 -4.72 -24.42
N GLU A 202 30.53 -3.79 -23.62
CA GLU A 202 31.59 -2.86 -24.03
C GLU A 202 32.84 -3.62 -24.48
N THR A 203 33.32 -4.56 -23.66
CA THR A 203 34.48 -5.40 -24.00
C THR A 203 34.24 -6.28 -25.24
N ALA A 204 33.02 -6.80 -25.44
CA ALA A 204 32.66 -7.55 -26.64
C ALA A 204 32.56 -6.65 -27.89
N THR A 205 32.12 -5.39 -27.74
CA THR A 205 32.02 -4.40 -28.83
C THR A 205 33.41 -4.07 -29.36
N GLU A 206 34.35 -3.70 -28.49
CA GLU A 206 35.75 -3.42 -28.87
C GLU A 206 36.39 -4.63 -29.57
N ARG A 207 36.13 -5.84 -29.07
CA ARG A 207 36.63 -7.07 -29.68
C ARG A 207 36.01 -7.33 -31.06
N MET A 208 34.73 -7.04 -31.23
CA MET A 208 34.02 -7.18 -32.50
C MET A 208 34.55 -6.21 -33.56
N GLU A 209 34.74 -4.95 -33.20
CA GLU A 209 35.28 -3.91 -34.10
C GLU A 209 36.67 -4.30 -34.61
N LEU A 210 37.55 -4.75 -33.73
CA LEU A 210 38.88 -5.23 -34.10
C LEU A 210 38.82 -6.46 -35.02
N LEU A 211 37.89 -7.40 -34.79
CA LEU A 211 37.70 -8.58 -35.64
C LEU A 211 37.11 -8.24 -37.01
N GLN A 212 36.16 -7.31 -37.07
CA GLN A 212 35.60 -6.81 -38.33
C GLN A 212 36.67 -6.07 -39.14
N ARG A 213 37.51 -5.26 -38.49
CA ARG A 213 38.66 -4.63 -39.14
C ARG A 213 39.65 -5.67 -39.68
N ALA A 214 39.98 -6.69 -38.89
CA ALA A 214 40.85 -7.77 -39.33
C ALA A 214 40.27 -8.55 -40.53
N LYS A 215 38.94 -8.76 -40.55
CA LYS A 215 38.25 -9.37 -41.70
C LYS A 215 38.33 -8.49 -42.93
N GLN A 216 38.05 -7.19 -42.80
CA GLN A 216 38.12 -6.23 -43.91
C GLN A 216 39.52 -6.20 -44.54
N VAL A 217 40.56 -6.11 -43.72
CA VAL A 217 41.96 -6.16 -44.19
C VAL A 217 42.28 -7.50 -44.85
N SER A 218 41.77 -8.62 -44.32
CA SER A 218 41.93 -9.94 -44.93
C SER A 218 41.27 -10.04 -46.30
N ASP A 219 40.04 -9.53 -46.44
CA ASP A 219 39.28 -9.57 -47.70
C ASP A 219 39.97 -8.66 -48.75
N GLN A 220 40.43 -7.47 -48.36
CA GLN A 220 41.24 -6.58 -49.22
C GLN A 220 42.54 -7.24 -49.69
N LEU A 221 43.22 -7.97 -48.82
CA LEU A 221 44.47 -8.66 -49.16
C LEU A 221 44.23 -9.81 -50.16
N VAL A 222 43.11 -10.52 -50.05
CA VAL A 222 42.70 -11.53 -51.04
C VAL A 222 42.40 -10.89 -52.40
N GLU A 223 41.75 -9.73 -52.41
CA GLU A 223 41.43 -8.99 -53.63
C GLU A 223 42.69 -8.47 -54.34
N VAL A 224 43.63 -7.87 -53.60
CA VAL A 224 44.93 -7.41 -54.13
C VAL A 224 45.75 -8.59 -54.68
N ARG A 225 45.78 -9.73 -53.98
CA ARG A 225 46.48 -10.94 -54.47
C ARG A 225 45.83 -11.57 -55.70
N GLY A 226 44.51 -11.46 -55.83
CA GLY A 226 43.75 -12.06 -56.93
C GLY A 226 43.85 -11.25 -58.22
N GLN A 227 43.59 -9.93 -58.14
CA GLN A 227 43.46 -9.06 -59.32
C GLN A 227 44.71 -8.22 -59.61
N GLY A 228 45.58 -8.00 -58.61
CA GLY A 228 46.79 -7.19 -58.75
C GLY A 228 47.72 -7.69 -59.86
N PRO A 229 48.14 -8.97 -59.88
CA PRO A 229 49.08 -9.47 -60.88
C PRO A 229 48.58 -9.38 -62.33
N GLU A 230 47.27 -9.57 -62.54
CA GLU A 230 46.67 -9.48 -63.87
C GLU A 230 46.61 -8.02 -64.37
N MET A 231 46.31 -7.08 -63.47
CA MET A 231 46.34 -5.64 -63.81
C MET A 231 47.77 -5.15 -64.02
N ASP A 232 48.74 -5.61 -63.22
CA ASP A 232 50.16 -5.26 -63.38
C ASP A 232 50.72 -5.76 -64.73
N ALA A 233 50.36 -6.98 -65.15
CA ALA A 233 50.74 -7.50 -66.45
C ALA A 233 50.14 -6.70 -67.62
N LYS A 234 48.87 -6.29 -67.52
CA LYS A 234 48.21 -5.45 -68.53
C LYS A 234 48.76 -4.02 -68.56
N LEU A 235 49.17 -3.46 -67.42
CA LEU A 235 49.84 -2.16 -67.34
C LEU A 235 51.20 -2.19 -68.05
N GLU A 236 52.01 -3.22 -67.81
CA GLU A 236 53.29 -3.41 -68.51
C GLU A 236 53.09 -3.62 -70.02
N GLU A 237 52.04 -4.34 -70.44
CA GLU A 237 51.70 -4.48 -71.86
C GLU A 237 51.35 -3.13 -72.50
N LEU A 238 50.49 -2.33 -71.87
CA LEU A 238 50.09 -1.01 -72.36
C LEU A 238 51.28 -0.04 -72.38
N LYS A 239 52.19 -0.13 -71.40
CA LYS A 239 53.42 0.67 -71.35
C LYS A 239 54.37 0.30 -72.48
N ALA A 240 54.58 -0.99 -72.74
CA ALA A 240 55.38 -1.46 -73.88
C ALA A 240 54.78 -1.01 -75.23
N GLN A 241 53.44 -1.00 -75.35
CA GLN A 241 52.76 -0.46 -76.53
C GLN A 241 52.99 1.05 -76.70
N LEU A 242 52.92 1.84 -75.62
CA LEU A 242 53.24 3.28 -75.66
C LEU A 242 54.70 3.52 -76.08
N GLU A 243 55.67 2.82 -75.50
CA GLU A 243 57.09 2.94 -75.87
C GLU A 243 57.33 2.59 -77.36
N ALA A 244 56.66 1.55 -77.87
CA ALA A 244 56.76 1.19 -79.29
C ALA A 244 56.18 2.26 -80.22
N ILE A 245 55.08 2.91 -79.84
CA ILE A 245 54.49 4.02 -80.60
C ILE A 245 55.43 5.24 -80.56
N GLU A 246 56.05 5.54 -79.42
CA GLU A 246 57.03 6.63 -79.30
C GLU A 246 58.25 6.44 -80.19
N GLN A 247 58.84 5.23 -80.20
CA GLN A 247 59.97 4.93 -81.08
C GLN A 247 59.63 5.13 -82.57
N LYS A 248 58.43 4.73 -82.99
CA LYS A 248 57.96 4.97 -84.37
C LYS A 248 57.79 6.45 -84.68
N LYS A 249 57.31 7.26 -83.71
CA LYS A 249 57.19 8.72 -83.87
C LYS A 249 58.55 9.39 -83.97
N GLU A 250 59.53 8.99 -83.15
CA GLU A 250 60.89 9.51 -83.25
C GLU A 250 61.53 9.18 -84.60
N GLU A 251 61.30 7.98 -85.13
CA GLU A 251 61.78 7.60 -86.46
C GLU A 251 61.14 8.45 -87.57
N LEU A 252 59.82 8.70 -87.51
CA LEU A 252 59.14 9.59 -88.44
C LEU A 252 59.64 11.03 -88.33
N ASN A 253 59.85 11.55 -87.13
CA ASN A 253 60.39 12.90 -86.91
C ASN A 253 61.81 13.03 -87.49
N ARG A 254 62.64 11.99 -87.36
CA ARG A 254 63.95 11.94 -88.01
C ARG A 254 63.82 11.93 -89.54
N ARG A 255 62.89 11.16 -90.10
CA ARG A 255 62.64 11.13 -91.56
C ARG A 255 62.12 12.48 -92.08
N ILE A 256 61.29 13.19 -91.31
CA ILE A 256 60.81 14.55 -91.63
C ILE A 256 61.99 15.53 -91.63
N ALA A 257 62.87 15.46 -90.63
CA ALA A 257 64.06 16.31 -90.55
C ALA A 257 65.04 16.02 -91.72
N GLU A 258 65.31 14.75 -92.03
CA GLU A 258 66.18 14.36 -93.14
C GLU A 258 65.62 14.73 -94.53
N ALA A 259 64.30 14.62 -94.72
CA ALA A 259 63.64 15.03 -95.96
C ALA A 259 63.76 16.55 -96.17
N SER A 260 63.64 17.35 -95.11
CA SER A 260 63.83 18.81 -95.17
C SER A 260 65.28 19.21 -95.47
N ALA A 261 66.27 18.57 -94.82
CA ALA A 261 67.68 18.92 -94.96
C ALA A 261 68.28 18.60 -96.35
N ARG A 262 67.73 17.62 -97.08
CA ARG A 262 68.23 17.20 -98.40
C ARG A 262 67.78 18.10 -99.57
N GLN A 263 66.84 19.02 -99.36
CA GLN A 263 66.20 19.78 -100.46
C GLN A 263 66.33 21.31 -100.35
N HIS A 264 66.89 21.85 -99.27
CA HIS A 264 67.16 23.29 -99.15
C HIS A 264 68.56 23.66 -99.68
N GLN A 265 68.61 24.67 -100.55
CA GLN A 265 69.85 25.41 -100.89
C GLN A 265 69.96 26.74 -100.11
N ASP A 266 68.97 27.08 -99.27
CA ASP A 266 68.82 28.37 -98.61
C ASP A 266 68.75 28.21 -97.07
N ALA A 267 69.72 28.82 -96.37
CA ALA A 267 69.92 28.63 -94.93
C ALA A 267 68.87 29.34 -94.04
N GLU A 268 68.14 30.30 -94.60
CA GLU A 268 67.09 31.03 -93.88
C GLU A 268 65.81 30.19 -93.77
N ALA A 269 65.40 29.52 -94.86
CA ALA A 269 64.27 28.60 -94.89
C ALA A 269 64.48 27.37 -93.99
N GLU A 270 65.69 26.82 -93.95
CA GLU A 270 66.03 25.69 -93.06
C GLU A 270 65.90 26.09 -91.57
N ARG A 271 66.30 27.32 -91.21
CA ARG A 271 66.14 27.84 -89.84
C ARG A 271 64.67 28.07 -89.49
N GLU A 272 63.88 28.59 -90.41
CA GLU A 272 62.43 28.77 -90.19
C GLU A 272 61.72 27.43 -90.01
N PHE A 273 62.07 26.42 -90.83
CA PHE A 273 61.55 25.07 -90.71
C PHE A 273 61.96 24.40 -89.39
N ALA A 274 63.24 24.46 -89.01
CA ALA A 274 63.72 23.91 -87.75
C ALA A 274 63.09 24.62 -86.53
N ASN A 275 62.83 25.92 -86.62
CA ASN A 275 62.12 26.66 -85.58
C ASN A 275 60.63 26.29 -85.52
N ALA A 276 59.97 26.10 -86.66
CA ALA A 276 58.60 25.61 -86.74
C ALA A 276 58.49 24.18 -86.18
N GLN A 277 59.48 23.31 -86.44
CA GLN A 277 59.54 21.95 -85.90
C GLN A 277 59.74 21.96 -84.38
N LYS A 278 60.68 22.75 -83.84
CA LYS A 278 60.84 22.92 -82.37
C LYS A 278 59.61 23.51 -81.72
N TYR A 279 58.92 24.41 -82.41
CA TYR A 279 57.67 25.00 -81.95
C TYR A 279 56.55 23.95 -81.89
N LEU A 280 56.44 23.10 -82.91
CA LEU A 280 55.52 21.98 -82.96
C LEU A 280 55.82 20.93 -81.87
N ASP A 281 57.08 20.53 -81.67
CA ASP A 281 57.43 19.55 -80.63
C ASP A 281 57.14 20.06 -79.21
N ARG A 282 57.31 21.37 -78.96
CA ARG A 282 56.94 21.98 -77.67
C ARG A 282 55.42 21.94 -77.44
N HIS A 283 54.64 22.30 -78.45
CA HIS A 283 53.18 22.31 -78.33
C HIS A 283 52.57 20.90 -78.35
N ASP A 284 53.21 19.93 -79.02
CA ASP A 284 52.85 18.51 -78.99
C ASP A 284 53.03 17.95 -77.56
N ARG A 285 54.17 18.21 -76.92
CA ARG A 285 54.39 17.83 -75.51
C ARG A 285 53.38 18.48 -74.56
N ALA A 286 53.05 19.76 -74.77
CA ALA A 286 52.06 20.45 -73.95
C ALA A 286 50.66 19.83 -74.11
N ALA A 287 50.25 19.52 -75.35
CA ALA A 287 48.98 18.87 -75.64
C ALA A 287 48.92 17.44 -75.05
N ARG A 288 50.02 16.67 -75.12
CA ARG A 288 50.10 15.34 -74.48
C ARG A 288 49.98 15.39 -72.96
N ASN A 289 50.67 16.33 -72.30
CA ASN A 289 50.59 16.46 -70.85
C ASN A 289 49.17 16.86 -70.42
N ALA A 290 48.56 17.83 -71.10
CA ALA A 290 47.17 18.23 -70.86
C ALA A 290 46.20 17.07 -71.13
N ARG A 291 46.43 16.27 -72.18
CA ARG A 291 45.63 15.08 -72.48
C ARG A 291 45.74 14.02 -71.40
N THR A 292 46.95 13.76 -70.90
CA THR A 292 47.17 12.76 -69.84
C THR A 292 46.45 13.17 -68.55
N ALA A 293 46.54 14.45 -68.19
CA ALA A 293 45.83 15.00 -67.04
C ALA A 293 44.30 14.88 -67.20
N LEU A 294 43.78 15.24 -68.38
CA LEU A 294 42.36 15.08 -68.72
C LEU A 294 41.91 13.61 -68.66
N ASP A 295 42.69 12.69 -69.24
CA ASP A 295 42.34 11.26 -69.27
C ASP A 295 42.32 10.64 -67.86
N MET A 296 43.23 11.06 -66.96
CA MET A 296 43.22 10.63 -65.56
C MET A 296 41.99 11.15 -64.80
N LEU A 297 41.65 12.42 -64.96
CA LEU A 297 40.47 13.01 -64.30
C LEU A 297 39.16 12.46 -64.88
N ALA A 298 39.07 12.28 -66.21
CA ALA A 298 37.94 11.66 -66.87
C ALA A 298 37.77 10.18 -66.45
N ALA A 299 38.87 9.44 -66.27
CA ALA A 299 38.85 8.10 -65.72
C ALA A 299 38.33 8.07 -64.28
N SER A 300 38.78 8.99 -63.42
CA SER A 300 38.28 9.11 -62.04
C SER A 300 36.79 9.47 -61.95
N ALA A 301 36.27 10.16 -62.97
CA ALA A 301 34.87 10.52 -63.09
C ALA A 301 34.00 9.46 -63.80
N GLU A 302 34.62 8.40 -64.33
CA GLU A 302 34.02 7.35 -65.17
C GLU A 302 33.36 7.88 -66.46
N VAL A 303 33.98 8.86 -67.11
CA VAL A 303 33.45 9.51 -68.31
C VAL A 303 34.50 9.54 -69.42
N ASP A 304 34.03 9.62 -70.66
CA ASP A 304 34.92 9.82 -71.80
C ASP A 304 35.39 11.29 -71.86
N PRO A 305 36.66 11.55 -72.22
CA PRO A 305 37.30 12.86 -72.22
C PRO A 305 36.85 13.73 -73.42
N GLU A 306 35.53 13.94 -73.54
CA GLU A 306 34.89 14.73 -74.58
C GLU A 306 33.99 15.79 -73.94
N ARG A 307 33.95 16.99 -74.54
CA ARG A 307 33.22 18.13 -73.98
C ARG A 307 31.75 17.86 -73.76
N ASP A 308 31.09 17.35 -74.79
CA ASP A 308 29.65 17.08 -74.75
C ASP A 308 29.31 16.01 -73.72
N VAL A 309 30.20 15.02 -73.53
CA VAL A 309 30.02 13.93 -72.58
C VAL A 309 30.26 14.40 -71.15
N ILE A 310 31.31 15.19 -70.89
CA ILE A 310 31.57 15.79 -69.56
C ILE A 310 30.46 16.76 -69.17
N ASP A 311 30.03 17.65 -70.08
CA ASP A 311 28.94 18.60 -69.81
C ASP A 311 27.57 17.89 -69.65
N ALA A 312 27.34 16.76 -70.34
CA ALA A 312 26.17 15.93 -70.10
C ALA A 312 26.23 15.24 -68.73
N ALA A 313 27.38 14.66 -68.37
CA ALA A 313 27.58 13.99 -67.09
C ALA A 313 27.48 14.96 -65.90
N ILE A 314 27.97 16.20 -66.02
CA ILE A 314 27.78 17.25 -64.99
C ILE A 314 26.30 17.56 -64.81
N ARG A 315 25.55 17.71 -65.91
CA ARG A 315 24.09 17.96 -65.85
C ARG A 315 23.35 16.80 -65.21
N GLU A 316 23.67 15.57 -65.60
CA GLU A 316 23.07 14.35 -65.05
C GLU A 316 23.38 14.19 -63.55
N ALA A 317 24.65 14.32 -63.16
CA ALA A 317 25.05 14.19 -61.75
C ALA A 317 24.49 15.33 -60.89
N SER A 318 24.37 16.56 -61.42
CA SER A 318 23.73 17.67 -60.72
C SER A 318 22.23 17.45 -60.53
N ALA A 319 21.54 16.95 -61.57
CA ALA A 319 20.12 16.60 -61.48
C ALA A 319 19.90 15.46 -60.47
N LYS A 320 20.73 14.41 -60.53
CA LYS A 320 20.69 13.29 -59.58
C LYS A 320 20.98 13.73 -58.15
N LEU A 321 21.96 14.62 -57.94
CA LEU A 321 22.24 15.19 -56.62
C LEU A 321 21.04 15.97 -56.09
N THR A 322 20.38 16.75 -56.94
CA THR A 322 19.17 17.50 -56.59
C THR A 322 18.04 16.54 -56.18
N GLU A 323 17.78 15.51 -56.98
CA GLU A 323 16.77 14.48 -56.71
C GLU A 323 17.05 13.72 -55.40
N LEU A 324 18.28 13.25 -55.19
CA LEU A 324 18.67 12.55 -53.95
C LEU A 324 18.56 13.47 -52.73
N THR A 325 18.89 14.75 -52.87
CA THR A 325 18.77 15.74 -51.79
C THR A 325 17.30 16.06 -51.48
N GLU A 326 16.41 16.02 -52.47
CA GLU A 326 14.95 16.16 -52.29
C GLU A 326 14.28 14.91 -51.72
N LEU A 327 14.84 13.71 -51.97
CA LEU A 327 14.37 12.43 -51.44
C LEU A 327 14.81 12.19 -49.99
N LEU A 328 15.96 12.71 -49.58
CA LEU A 328 16.52 12.52 -48.23
C LEU A 328 15.54 12.90 -47.10
N PRO A 329 14.81 14.04 -47.14
CA PRO A 329 13.80 14.39 -46.14
C PRO A 329 12.60 13.43 -46.09
N GLN A 330 12.27 12.77 -47.20
CA GLN A 330 11.13 11.85 -47.30
C GLN A 330 11.44 10.48 -46.67
N VAL A 331 12.69 10.05 -46.74
CA VAL A 331 13.17 8.77 -46.19
C VAL A 331 13.67 8.93 -44.76
N HIS A 332 14.21 10.11 -44.41
CA HIS A 332 14.80 10.37 -43.09
C HIS A 332 14.55 11.81 -42.64
N ALA A 333 13.33 12.07 -42.16
CA ALA A 333 12.97 13.36 -41.55
C ALA A 333 13.59 13.60 -40.17
N ALA A 334 14.20 12.57 -39.55
CA ALA A 334 14.72 12.63 -38.19
C ALA A 334 15.72 13.79 -37.94
N PRO A 335 16.66 14.15 -38.83
CA PRO A 335 17.59 15.25 -38.60
C PRO A 335 16.90 16.61 -38.62
N LEU A 336 15.95 16.81 -39.55
CA LEU A 336 15.11 18.02 -39.61
C LEU A 336 14.23 18.15 -38.37
N VAL A 337 13.65 17.03 -37.92
CA VAL A 337 12.86 16.99 -36.68
C VAL A 337 13.74 17.23 -35.45
N LEU A 338 14.96 16.67 -35.41
CA LEU A 338 15.93 16.92 -34.35
C LEU A 338 16.33 18.40 -34.28
N GLU A 339 16.53 19.05 -35.42
CA GLU A 339 16.86 20.48 -35.49
C GLU A 339 15.70 21.35 -34.97
N VAL A 340 14.45 21.02 -35.34
CA VAL A 340 13.25 21.68 -34.80
C VAL A 340 13.09 21.41 -33.30
N LEU A 341 13.31 20.17 -32.85
CA LEU A 341 13.26 19.81 -31.43
C LEU A 341 14.35 20.55 -30.64
N ASP A 342 15.55 20.70 -31.18
CA ASP A 342 16.65 21.42 -30.54
C ASP A 342 16.32 22.92 -30.38
N ASP A 343 15.75 23.56 -31.40
CA ASP A 343 15.33 24.96 -31.27
C ASP A 343 14.21 25.13 -30.24
N LEU A 344 13.22 24.23 -30.23
CA LEU A 344 12.11 24.27 -29.27
C LEU A 344 12.58 24.01 -27.83
N VAL A 345 13.42 22.99 -27.62
CA VAL A 345 14.00 22.68 -26.30
C VAL A 345 14.84 23.86 -25.80
N ARG A 346 15.63 24.49 -26.67
CA ARG A 346 16.43 25.67 -26.31
C ARG A 346 15.53 26.82 -25.85
N ARG A 347 14.49 27.17 -26.61
CA ARG A 347 13.54 28.25 -26.26
C ARG A 347 12.77 27.96 -24.97
N LEU A 348 12.32 26.72 -24.77
CA LEU A 348 11.62 26.33 -23.53
C LEU A 348 12.57 26.32 -22.32
N SER A 349 13.84 25.97 -22.51
CA SER A 349 14.86 26.07 -21.46
C SER A 349 15.17 27.53 -21.09
N GLU A 350 15.16 28.44 -22.06
CA GLU A 350 15.28 29.89 -21.81
C GLU A 350 14.07 30.39 -21.01
N ALA A 351 12.84 30.01 -21.38
CA ALA A 351 11.63 30.36 -20.63
C ALA A 351 11.62 29.77 -19.20
N GLU A 352 12.14 28.56 -19.00
CA GLU A 352 12.29 27.96 -17.67
C GLU A 352 13.30 28.74 -16.81
N ARG A 353 14.41 29.22 -17.38
CA ARG A 353 15.37 30.11 -16.68
C ARG A 353 14.74 31.45 -16.27
N GLU A 354 13.71 31.90 -16.98
CA GLU A 354 12.93 33.08 -16.62
C GLU A 354 11.77 32.80 -15.65
N ASN A 355 11.78 31.63 -14.97
CA ASN A 355 10.76 31.17 -14.01
C ASN A 355 9.36 30.92 -14.61
N LEU A 356 9.26 30.68 -15.92
CA LEU A 356 7.99 30.32 -16.56
C LEU A 356 7.73 28.81 -16.58
N GLY A 357 8.50 28.00 -15.86
CA GLY A 357 8.43 26.53 -15.90
C GLY A 357 7.04 25.94 -15.61
N HIS A 358 6.27 26.56 -14.71
CA HIS A 358 4.90 26.15 -14.36
C HIS A 358 3.81 26.82 -15.21
N ALA A 359 4.17 27.72 -16.13
CA ALA A 359 3.19 28.37 -17.00
C ALA A 359 2.61 27.34 -17.98
N THR A 360 1.28 27.24 -18.02
CA THR A 360 0.57 26.37 -18.95
C THR A 360 0.64 26.96 -20.37
N LEU A 361 1.15 26.18 -21.31
CA LEU A 361 1.22 26.54 -22.73
C LEU A 361 0.02 25.99 -23.52
N LEU A 362 -0.42 24.78 -23.18
CA LEU A 362 -1.56 24.11 -23.81
C LEU A 362 -2.44 23.50 -22.73
N GLU A 363 -3.69 23.93 -22.70
CA GLU A 363 -4.75 23.31 -21.90
C GLU A 363 -5.41 22.24 -22.79
N ASP A 364 -5.29 20.97 -22.41
CA ASP A 364 -5.99 19.89 -23.10
C ASP A 364 -7.40 19.77 -22.51
N GLY A 365 -8.42 20.21 -23.25
CA GLY A 365 -9.81 20.24 -22.80
C GLY A 365 -10.45 18.87 -22.50
N GLY A 366 -9.67 17.78 -22.55
CA GLY A 366 -10.07 16.40 -22.39
C GLY A 366 -9.35 15.64 -21.27
N GLY A 367 -9.09 16.26 -20.12
CA GLY A 367 -8.75 15.54 -18.88
C GLY A 367 -7.40 14.82 -18.85
N SER A 368 -6.49 15.12 -19.78
CA SER A 368 -5.08 14.72 -19.70
C SER A 368 -4.22 15.95 -19.38
N THR A 369 -3.17 15.73 -18.59
CA THR A 369 -2.23 16.72 -18.01
C THR A 369 -2.02 18.02 -18.81
N ASP A 370 -2.20 19.16 -18.13
CA ASP A 370 -1.84 20.49 -18.65
C ASP A 370 -0.36 20.53 -19.06
N TRP A 371 -0.08 20.96 -20.29
CA TRP A 371 1.29 21.08 -20.78
C TRP A 371 1.90 22.39 -20.29
N THR A 372 2.58 22.31 -19.15
CA THR A 372 3.46 23.37 -18.66
C THR A 372 4.75 23.47 -19.48
N VAL A 373 5.41 24.63 -19.48
CA VAL A 373 6.73 24.85 -20.13
C VAL A 373 7.72 23.74 -19.77
N ALA A 374 7.80 23.36 -18.48
CA ALA A 374 8.69 22.31 -18.00
C ALA A 374 8.31 20.92 -18.55
N SER A 375 7.01 20.56 -18.47
CA SER A 375 6.53 19.26 -18.95
C SER A 375 6.69 19.08 -20.47
N LEU A 376 6.47 20.16 -21.24
CA LEU A 376 6.65 20.14 -22.69
C LEU A 376 8.12 20.07 -23.06
N ARG A 377 9.00 20.81 -22.37
CA ARG A 377 10.45 20.70 -22.57
C ARG A 377 10.92 19.26 -22.31
N GLU A 378 10.47 18.65 -21.22
CA GLU A 378 10.86 17.29 -20.84
C GLU A 378 10.36 16.25 -21.86
N ALA A 379 9.14 16.39 -22.36
CA ALA A 379 8.60 15.52 -23.41
C ALA A 379 9.35 15.68 -24.74
N LEU A 380 9.65 16.91 -25.17
CA LEU A 380 10.42 17.16 -26.39
C LEU A 380 11.88 16.70 -26.26
N SER A 381 12.48 16.84 -25.07
CA SER A 381 13.83 16.36 -24.78
C SER A 381 13.91 14.82 -24.84
N ARG A 382 12.91 14.13 -24.26
CA ARG A 382 12.78 12.66 -24.38
C ARG A 382 12.59 12.23 -25.82
N GLN A 383 11.73 12.92 -26.58
CA GLN A 383 11.49 12.59 -27.97
C GLN A 383 12.74 12.82 -28.84
N ARG A 384 13.52 13.87 -28.55
CA ARG A 384 14.83 14.13 -29.16
C ARG A 384 15.82 13.01 -28.87
N GLU A 385 15.90 12.54 -27.62
CA GLU A 385 16.79 11.45 -27.24
C GLU A 385 16.41 10.14 -27.96
N ILE A 386 15.11 9.82 -28.02
CA ILE A 386 14.59 8.66 -28.76
C ILE A 386 14.92 8.76 -30.25
N LEU A 387 14.73 9.92 -30.87
CA LEU A 387 15.04 10.14 -32.28
C LEU A 387 16.55 10.17 -32.56
N GLY A 388 17.37 10.66 -31.63
CA GLY A 388 18.82 10.67 -31.72
C GLY A 388 19.46 9.29 -31.57
N GLN A 389 18.78 8.37 -30.86
CA GLN A 389 19.19 6.97 -30.74
C GLN A 389 18.72 6.09 -31.90
N ARG A 390 17.81 6.58 -32.75
CA ARG A 390 17.44 5.85 -33.97
C ARG A 390 18.61 5.89 -34.94
N THR A 391 19.18 4.72 -35.22
CA THR A 391 20.06 4.54 -36.37
C THR A 391 19.31 4.98 -37.63
N PRO A 392 19.95 5.73 -38.54
CA PRO A 392 19.39 6.00 -39.86
C PRO A 392 18.93 4.67 -40.46
N SER A 393 17.74 4.66 -41.07
CA SER A 393 17.29 3.45 -41.77
C SER A 393 18.35 3.03 -42.79
N ALA A 394 18.43 1.74 -43.09
CA ALA A 394 19.38 1.25 -44.10
C ALA A 394 19.25 2.03 -45.42
N ASP A 395 18.04 2.48 -45.74
CA ASP A 395 17.73 3.30 -46.92
C ASP A 395 18.25 4.75 -46.79
N ALA A 396 18.20 5.36 -45.60
CA ALA A 396 18.74 6.69 -45.34
C ALA A 396 20.28 6.73 -45.38
N ALA A 397 20.92 5.69 -44.85
CA ALA A 397 22.37 5.52 -44.91
C ALA A 397 22.84 5.32 -46.36
N ARG A 398 22.12 4.50 -47.14
CA ARG A 398 22.36 4.34 -48.60
C ARG A 398 22.19 5.66 -49.36
N LEU A 399 21.12 6.41 -49.10
CA LEU A 399 20.87 7.71 -49.73
C LEU A 399 21.99 8.72 -49.41
N SER A 400 22.48 8.76 -48.18
CA SER A 400 23.58 9.66 -47.79
C SER A 400 24.90 9.29 -48.49
N ASP A 401 25.22 8.00 -48.56
CA ASP A 401 26.38 7.47 -49.28
C ASP A 401 26.28 7.75 -50.80
N GLU A 402 25.08 7.65 -51.39
CA GLU A 402 24.84 8.02 -52.79
C GLU A 402 24.97 9.53 -53.04
N ILE A 403 24.55 10.38 -52.11
CA ILE A 403 24.74 11.84 -52.19
C ILE A 403 26.23 12.20 -52.18
N GLU A 404 27.00 11.60 -51.27
CA GLU A 404 28.44 11.84 -51.15
C GLU A 404 29.19 11.38 -52.40
N LYS A 405 28.92 10.15 -52.88
CA LYS A 405 29.46 9.65 -54.16
C LYS A 405 29.12 10.55 -55.34
N THR A 406 27.90 11.09 -55.39
CA THR A 406 27.48 11.98 -56.48
C THR A 406 28.18 13.34 -56.40
N ARG A 407 28.47 13.85 -55.19
CA ARG A 407 29.27 15.09 -54.99
C ARG A 407 30.72 14.91 -55.39
N ASP A 408 31.34 13.81 -54.98
CA ASP A 408 32.73 13.50 -55.35
C ASP A 408 32.86 13.34 -56.87
N ARG A 409 31.90 12.66 -57.49
CA ARG A 409 31.84 12.56 -58.95
C ARG A 409 31.68 13.93 -59.62
N LEU A 410 30.84 14.82 -59.09
CA LEU A 410 30.68 16.19 -59.60
C LEU A 410 31.97 16.99 -59.48
N TYR A 411 32.69 16.87 -58.37
CA TYR A 411 33.97 17.54 -58.17
C TYR A 411 35.01 17.07 -59.19
N SER A 412 35.15 15.77 -59.39
CA SER A 412 36.05 15.20 -60.41
C SER A 412 35.64 15.62 -61.83
N LEU A 413 34.35 15.69 -62.13
CA LEU A 413 33.84 16.17 -63.42
C LEU A 413 34.14 17.66 -63.67
N ASP A 414 34.06 18.50 -62.65
CA ASP A 414 34.38 19.93 -62.76
C ASP A 414 35.89 20.16 -62.96
N GLN A 415 36.73 19.38 -62.27
CA GLN A 415 38.18 19.35 -62.54
C GLN A 415 38.50 18.84 -63.95
N ALA A 416 37.82 17.78 -64.40
CA ALA A 416 37.95 17.27 -65.77
C ALA A 416 37.53 18.32 -66.81
N LYS A 417 36.49 19.12 -66.53
CA LYS A 417 36.07 20.24 -67.37
C LYS A 417 37.11 21.36 -67.41
N GLY A 418 37.72 21.70 -66.28
CA GLY A 418 38.80 22.69 -66.22
C GLY A 418 40.02 22.26 -67.05
N THR A 419 40.46 21.01 -66.88
CA THR A 419 41.59 20.43 -67.63
C THR A 419 41.27 20.18 -69.10
N LEU A 420 40.00 19.93 -69.46
CA LEU A 420 39.55 19.88 -70.85
C LEU A 420 39.76 21.22 -71.55
N ALA A 421 39.46 22.34 -70.89
CA ALA A 421 39.69 23.67 -71.47
C ALA A 421 41.19 23.94 -71.70
N GLU A 422 42.06 23.46 -70.79
CA GLU A 422 43.51 23.51 -70.97
C GLU A 422 43.98 22.64 -72.15
N PHE A 423 43.41 21.44 -72.30
CA PHE A 423 43.67 20.55 -73.42
C PHE A 423 43.22 21.16 -74.76
N GLU A 424 42.00 21.69 -74.86
CA GLU A 424 41.50 22.37 -76.06
C GLU A 424 42.39 23.57 -76.46
N ALA A 425 42.88 24.33 -75.47
CA ALA A 425 43.81 25.43 -75.71
C ALA A 425 45.17 24.92 -76.23
N ALA A 426 45.69 23.83 -75.66
CA ALA A 426 46.93 23.20 -76.10
C ALA A 426 46.80 22.57 -77.50
N GLU A 427 45.66 21.94 -77.82
CA GLU A 427 45.35 21.37 -79.12
C GLU A 427 45.20 22.47 -80.19
N SER A 428 44.52 23.57 -79.87
CA SER A 428 44.45 24.74 -80.76
C SER A 428 45.85 25.32 -81.04
N ALA A 429 46.72 25.37 -80.03
CA ALA A 429 48.11 25.81 -80.20
C ALA A 429 48.93 24.82 -81.05
N LEU A 430 48.71 23.51 -80.89
CA LEU A 430 49.32 22.46 -81.72
C LEU A 430 48.87 22.58 -83.18
N GLY A 431 47.57 22.80 -83.44
CA GLY A 431 47.04 23.03 -84.78
C GLY A 431 47.66 24.28 -85.44
N LYS A 432 47.82 25.37 -84.69
CA LYS A 432 48.56 26.57 -85.17
C LYS A 432 50.03 26.26 -85.47
N ALA A 433 50.68 25.42 -84.67
CA ALA A 433 52.05 24.98 -84.91
C ALA A 433 52.16 24.07 -86.15
N GLN A 434 51.18 23.20 -86.40
CA GLN A 434 51.09 22.38 -87.62
C GLN A 434 50.91 23.24 -88.87
N VAL A 435 50.00 24.23 -88.83
CA VAL A 435 49.83 25.21 -89.92
C VAL A 435 51.11 25.99 -90.15
N ARG A 436 51.80 26.42 -89.09
CA ARG A 436 53.09 27.11 -89.22
C ARG A 436 54.17 26.24 -89.86
N LEU A 437 54.21 24.95 -89.54
CA LEU A 437 55.11 23.99 -90.18
C LEU A 437 54.74 23.77 -91.65
N ARG A 438 53.44 23.68 -91.96
CA ARG A 438 52.94 23.53 -93.34
C ARG A 438 53.24 24.75 -94.20
N ASN A 439 53.05 25.96 -93.67
CA ASN A 439 53.40 27.21 -94.36
C ASN A 439 54.91 27.32 -94.57
N ALA A 440 55.73 26.88 -93.61
CA ALA A 440 57.17 26.78 -93.79
C ALA A 440 57.56 25.72 -94.86
N ALA A 441 56.69 24.74 -95.10
CA ALA A 441 56.86 23.71 -96.13
C ALA A 441 56.36 24.14 -97.53
N GLU A 442 55.51 25.18 -97.67
CA GLU A 442 55.06 25.69 -98.98
C GLU A 442 56.19 26.30 -99.81
N GLY A 443 57.33 26.66 -99.19
CA GLY A 443 58.55 27.06 -99.88
C GLY A 443 59.35 25.91 -100.54
N LEU A 444 58.84 24.68 -100.50
CA LEU A 444 59.52 23.48 -101.01
C LEU A 444 59.11 23.12 -102.47
N PRO A 445 59.94 22.37 -103.21
CA PRO A 445 59.54 21.75 -104.48
C PRO A 445 58.35 20.79 -104.32
N GLU A 446 57.45 20.69 -105.30
CA GLU A 446 56.16 19.96 -105.20
C GLU A 446 56.30 18.48 -104.76
N GLN A 447 57.40 17.80 -105.13
CA GLN A 447 57.69 16.42 -104.68
C GLN A 447 58.02 16.33 -103.18
N ALA A 448 58.67 17.34 -102.61
CA ALA A 448 59.04 17.41 -101.21
C ALA A 448 57.80 17.62 -100.31
N ALA A 449 56.91 18.54 -100.73
CA ALA A 449 55.69 18.85 -100.02
C ALA A 449 54.76 17.63 -99.89
N ARG A 450 54.63 16.80 -100.94
CA ARG A 450 53.84 15.56 -100.89
C ARG A 450 54.44 14.52 -99.95
N THR A 451 55.76 14.33 -100.00
CA THR A 451 56.46 13.38 -99.12
C THR A 451 56.35 13.80 -97.64
N LEU A 452 56.35 15.12 -97.39
CA LEU A 452 56.18 15.68 -96.05
C LEU A 452 54.73 15.54 -95.55
N ASP A 453 53.74 15.79 -96.40
CA ASP A 453 52.31 15.59 -96.07
C ASP A 453 52.02 14.11 -95.74
N ASP A 454 52.59 13.15 -96.47
CA ASP A 454 52.43 11.72 -96.18
C ASP A 454 53.06 11.32 -94.82
N LEU A 455 54.25 11.84 -94.51
CA LEU A 455 54.92 11.61 -93.23
C LEU A 455 54.17 12.28 -92.06
N MET A 456 53.58 13.46 -92.28
CA MET A 456 52.72 14.13 -91.30
C MET A 456 51.39 13.39 -91.08
N GLY A 457 50.81 12.82 -92.13
CA GLY A 457 49.64 11.94 -92.05
C GLY A 457 49.91 10.71 -91.18
N ALA A 458 51.01 10.00 -91.45
CA ALA A 458 51.43 8.84 -90.65
C ALA A 458 51.74 9.21 -89.18
N ARG A 459 52.30 10.40 -88.92
CA ARG A 459 52.51 10.89 -87.55
C ARG A 459 51.18 11.10 -86.81
N ASN A 460 50.20 11.72 -87.46
CA ASN A 460 48.88 11.98 -86.86
C ASN A 460 48.14 10.67 -86.52
N GLU A 461 48.26 9.62 -87.34
CA GLU A 461 47.69 8.30 -87.04
C GLU A 461 48.31 7.69 -85.77
N LEU A 462 49.63 7.77 -85.60
CA LEU A 462 50.31 7.34 -84.37
C LEU A 462 49.96 8.21 -83.15
N ASP A 463 49.63 9.49 -83.35
CA ASP A 463 49.13 10.36 -82.28
C ASP A 463 47.75 9.91 -81.78
N GLN A 464 46.83 9.53 -82.68
CA GLN A 464 45.53 8.98 -82.31
C GLN A 464 45.64 7.60 -81.64
N GLU A 465 46.57 6.75 -82.09
CA GLU A 465 46.80 5.45 -81.48
C GLU A 465 47.41 5.58 -80.07
N ALA A 466 48.39 6.46 -79.89
CA ALA A 466 48.97 6.77 -78.58
C ALA A 466 47.91 7.23 -77.58
N ALA A 467 47.02 8.15 -78.00
CA ALA A 467 45.96 8.67 -77.13
C ALA A 467 45.05 7.54 -76.61
N LYS A 468 44.63 6.60 -77.48
CA LYS A 468 43.77 5.46 -77.08
C LYS A 468 44.46 4.54 -76.08
N VAL A 469 45.74 4.23 -76.27
CA VAL A 469 46.51 3.38 -75.35
C VAL A 469 46.72 4.09 -74.01
N GLN A 470 46.97 5.40 -74.05
CA GLN A 470 47.20 6.22 -72.86
C GLN A 470 45.94 6.38 -71.99
N THR A 471 44.76 6.56 -72.59
CA THR A 471 43.48 6.55 -71.85
C THR A 471 43.24 5.19 -71.17
N ARG A 472 43.54 4.07 -71.85
CA ARG A 472 43.43 2.73 -71.27
C ARG A 472 44.42 2.51 -70.12
N HIS A 473 45.66 2.98 -70.28
CA HIS A 473 46.69 2.92 -69.25
C HIS A 473 46.24 3.71 -68.02
N ALA A 474 45.82 4.96 -68.17
CA ALA A 474 45.34 5.80 -67.07
C ALA A 474 44.14 5.17 -66.32
N ARG A 475 43.16 4.64 -67.05
CA ARG A 475 42.03 3.90 -66.44
C ARG A 475 42.49 2.70 -65.64
N LEU A 476 43.39 1.89 -66.19
CA LEU A 476 43.87 0.68 -65.50
C LEU A 476 44.77 1.01 -64.30
N THR A 477 45.59 2.07 -64.38
CA THR A 477 46.41 2.56 -63.26
C THR A 477 45.54 3.03 -62.12
N HIS A 478 44.48 3.80 -62.41
CA HIS A 478 43.55 4.26 -61.38
C HIS A 478 42.81 3.10 -60.70
N THR A 479 42.29 2.14 -61.47
CA THR A 479 41.68 0.92 -60.90
C THR A 479 42.67 0.13 -60.04
N ARG A 480 43.95 0.11 -60.42
CA ARG A 480 45.02 -0.55 -59.67
C ARG A 480 45.38 0.15 -58.35
N GLU A 481 45.29 1.48 -58.31
CA GLU A 481 45.48 2.30 -57.10
C GLU A 481 44.31 2.19 -56.13
N LEU A 482 43.09 2.03 -56.65
CA LEU A 482 41.89 1.84 -55.83
C LEU A 482 41.80 0.43 -55.21
N LEU A 483 42.41 -0.58 -55.86
CA LEU A 483 42.51 -1.94 -55.31
C LEU A 483 43.26 -1.94 -53.97
N GLY A 484 42.63 -2.50 -52.92
CA GLY A 484 43.21 -2.58 -51.58
C GLY A 484 43.14 -1.28 -50.77
N GLY A 485 42.41 -0.25 -51.25
CA GLY A 485 42.25 1.03 -50.53
C GLY A 485 43.52 1.89 -50.53
N GLY A 486 44.38 1.75 -51.55
CA GLY A 486 45.61 2.53 -51.70
C GLY A 486 46.81 2.02 -50.88
N LEU A 487 46.67 0.89 -50.18
CA LEU A 487 47.76 0.24 -49.44
C LEU A 487 48.35 -0.92 -50.24
N ASP A 488 49.67 -1.09 -50.12
CA ASP A 488 50.37 -2.22 -50.73
C ASP A 488 50.16 -3.53 -49.95
N GLU A 489 50.47 -4.66 -50.60
CA GLU A 489 50.29 -5.99 -50.01
C GLU A 489 51.09 -6.14 -48.71
N GLU A 490 52.31 -5.58 -48.65
CA GLU A 490 53.16 -5.65 -47.46
C GLU A 490 52.52 -4.94 -46.27
N SER A 491 51.99 -3.72 -46.45
CA SER A 491 51.31 -2.96 -45.39
C SER A 491 50.03 -3.65 -44.91
N LEU A 492 49.20 -4.13 -45.83
CA LEU A 492 47.98 -4.88 -45.48
C LEU A 492 48.31 -6.16 -44.72
N SER A 493 49.39 -6.87 -45.10
CA SER A 493 49.82 -8.09 -44.41
C SER A 493 50.34 -7.80 -42.99
N ALA A 494 51.06 -6.69 -42.82
CA ALA A 494 51.59 -6.25 -41.53
C ALA A 494 50.47 -5.80 -40.58
N GLU A 495 49.50 -5.03 -41.08
CA GLU A 495 48.31 -4.62 -40.33
C GLU A 495 47.51 -5.86 -39.89
N LEU A 496 47.26 -6.81 -40.81
CA LEU A 496 46.56 -8.05 -40.50
C LEU A 496 47.29 -8.87 -39.43
N ALA A 497 48.62 -9.00 -39.52
CA ALA A 497 49.42 -9.72 -38.55
C ALA A 497 49.38 -9.07 -37.16
N GLN A 498 49.41 -7.73 -37.11
CA GLN A 498 49.30 -6.97 -35.86
C GLN A 498 47.92 -7.12 -35.21
N LEU A 499 46.85 -7.01 -36.00
CA LEU A 499 45.47 -7.22 -35.55
C LEU A 499 45.26 -8.65 -35.05
N CYS A 500 45.73 -9.65 -35.79
CA CYS A 500 45.66 -11.06 -35.40
C CYS A 500 46.43 -11.34 -34.10
N LYS A 501 47.61 -10.74 -33.93
CA LYS A 501 48.42 -10.87 -32.70
C LYS A 501 47.71 -10.26 -31.50
N ARG A 502 47.09 -9.08 -31.67
CA ARG A 502 46.32 -8.41 -30.60
C ARG A 502 45.07 -9.19 -30.21
N LEU A 503 44.40 -9.83 -31.18
CA LEU A 503 43.19 -10.62 -30.96
C LEU A 503 43.45 -12.06 -30.49
N GLY A 504 44.68 -12.57 -30.68
CA GLY A 504 45.05 -13.96 -30.39
C GLY A 504 44.47 -14.96 -31.41
N VAL A 505 44.20 -14.52 -32.63
CA VAL A 505 43.49 -15.29 -33.67
C VAL A 505 44.44 -15.60 -34.82
N ARG A 506 44.34 -16.81 -35.39
CA ARG A 506 45.08 -17.17 -36.61
C ARG A 506 44.37 -16.61 -37.83
N ILE A 507 45.13 -16.15 -38.83
CA ILE A 507 44.60 -15.56 -40.08
C ILE A 507 43.53 -16.46 -40.73
N SER A 508 43.76 -17.77 -40.80
CA SER A 508 42.82 -18.74 -41.40
C SER A 508 41.50 -18.93 -40.66
N ARG A 509 41.37 -18.36 -39.45
CA ARG A 509 40.17 -18.49 -38.60
C ARG A 509 39.42 -17.18 -38.40
N ILE A 510 39.85 -16.07 -39.01
CA ILE A 510 39.21 -14.76 -38.81
C ILE A 510 37.71 -14.82 -39.13
N HIS A 511 37.33 -15.33 -40.30
CA HIS A 511 35.91 -15.44 -40.69
C HIS A 511 35.08 -16.30 -39.72
N SER A 512 35.60 -17.46 -39.30
CA SER A 512 34.93 -18.31 -38.30
C SER A 512 34.85 -17.64 -36.92
N GLN A 513 35.87 -16.87 -36.54
CA GLN A 513 35.91 -16.20 -35.24
C GLN A 513 34.98 -14.99 -35.21
N VAL A 514 34.85 -14.24 -36.31
CA VAL A 514 33.87 -13.15 -36.46
C VAL A 514 32.46 -13.70 -36.28
N ALA A 515 32.14 -14.83 -36.94
CA ALA A 515 30.81 -15.45 -36.80
C ALA A 515 30.54 -15.89 -35.34
N ASN A 516 31.50 -16.59 -34.71
CA ASN A 516 31.34 -17.05 -33.33
C ASN A 516 31.24 -15.91 -32.31
N GLU A 517 32.02 -14.84 -32.48
CA GLU A 517 31.91 -13.68 -31.58
C GLU A 517 30.64 -12.88 -31.85
N ALA A 518 30.10 -12.89 -33.08
CA ALA A 518 28.86 -12.19 -33.40
C ALA A 518 27.67 -12.85 -32.71
N GLU A 519 27.63 -14.19 -32.70
CA GLU A 519 26.64 -14.96 -31.95
C GLU A 519 26.74 -14.67 -30.44
N LYS A 520 27.94 -14.70 -29.86
CA LYS A 520 28.15 -14.35 -28.44
C LYS A 520 27.77 -12.91 -28.13
N PHE A 521 28.07 -11.98 -29.04
CA PHE A 521 27.71 -10.58 -28.88
C PHE A 521 26.19 -10.41 -28.88
N GLU A 522 25.47 -11.06 -29.80
CA GLU A 522 24.01 -11.07 -29.79
C GLU A 522 23.44 -11.65 -28.48
N GLU A 523 24.00 -12.75 -27.98
CA GLU A 523 23.61 -13.33 -26.69
C GLU A 523 23.83 -12.35 -25.52
N ILE A 524 24.97 -11.66 -25.49
CA ILE A 524 25.28 -10.65 -24.45
C ILE A 524 24.30 -9.49 -24.54
N VAL A 525 24.02 -8.96 -25.75
CA VAL A 525 23.06 -7.85 -25.94
C VAL A 525 21.65 -8.24 -25.51
N ARG A 526 21.20 -9.46 -25.88
CA ARG A 526 19.90 -9.98 -25.44
C ARG A 526 19.85 -10.13 -23.91
N ALA A 527 20.90 -10.69 -23.30
CA ALA A 527 20.98 -10.86 -21.86
C ALA A 527 21.05 -9.53 -21.09
N GLU A 528 21.80 -8.55 -21.60
CA GLU A 528 21.88 -7.20 -21.03
C GLU A 528 20.52 -6.52 -21.08
N THR A 529 19.86 -6.53 -22.24
CA THR A 529 18.53 -5.92 -22.40
C THR A 529 17.54 -6.48 -21.39
N GLN A 530 17.52 -7.81 -21.21
CA GLN A 530 16.69 -8.46 -20.21
C GLN A 530 17.07 -8.07 -18.77
N ALA A 531 18.36 -8.01 -18.46
CA ALA A 531 18.85 -7.66 -17.12
C ALA A 531 18.57 -6.19 -16.76
N VAL A 532 18.73 -5.26 -17.71
CA VAL A 532 18.40 -3.84 -17.54
C VAL A 532 16.90 -3.66 -17.31
N GLN A 533 16.05 -4.28 -18.15
CA GLN A 533 14.61 -4.25 -17.95
C GLN A 533 14.19 -4.85 -16.60
N GLN A 534 14.83 -5.94 -16.17
CA GLN A 534 14.58 -6.54 -14.87
C GLN A 534 15.00 -5.60 -13.72
N ALA A 535 16.16 -4.95 -13.84
CA ALA A 535 16.65 -3.98 -12.86
C ALA A 535 15.74 -2.76 -12.76
N GLU A 536 15.30 -2.19 -13.89
CA GLU A 536 14.36 -1.06 -13.92
C GLU A 536 13.02 -1.42 -13.29
N ARG A 537 12.45 -2.58 -13.61
CA ARG A 537 11.18 -3.04 -13.01
C ARG A 537 11.33 -3.24 -11.49
N ALA A 538 12.44 -3.81 -11.04
CA ALA A 538 12.69 -4.01 -9.62
C ALA A 538 12.87 -2.66 -8.90
N GLN A 539 13.59 -1.71 -9.51
CA GLN A 539 13.79 -0.35 -9.00
C GLN A 539 12.45 0.41 -8.90
N GLN A 540 11.63 0.39 -9.95
CA GLN A 540 10.29 1.03 -9.96
C GLN A 540 9.37 0.43 -8.91
N SER A 541 9.41 -0.90 -8.73
CA SER A 541 8.65 -1.58 -7.67
C SER A 541 9.06 -1.09 -6.29
N LEU A 542 10.37 -0.93 -6.06
CA LEU A 542 10.93 -0.49 -4.79
C LEU A 542 10.61 0.98 -4.49
N GLU A 543 10.71 1.86 -5.48
CA GLU A 543 10.30 3.27 -5.37
C GLU A 543 8.80 3.42 -5.08
N ARG A 544 7.97 2.62 -5.77
CA ARG A 544 6.54 2.56 -5.47
C ARG A 544 6.31 2.13 -4.02
N ARG A 545 7.02 1.09 -3.57
CA ARG A 545 6.89 0.55 -2.21
C ARG A 545 7.36 1.54 -1.16
N GLU A 546 8.40 2.31 -1.45
CA GLU A 546 8.88 3.40 -0.60
C GLU A 546 7.82 4.48 -0.45
N ARG A 547 7.20 4.94 -1.55
CA ARG A 547 6.10 5.93 -1.49
C ARG A 547 4.90 5.41 -0.72
N GLU A 548 4.48 4.17 -0.96
CA GLU A 548 3.37 3.54 -0.21
C GLU A 548 3.71 3.45 1.29
N THR A 549 4.96 3.08 1.63
CA THR A 549 5.45 3.01 3.01
C THR A 549 5.43 4.39 3.68
N GLU A 550 5.86 5.43 2.97
CA GLU A 550 5.83 6.81 3.47
C GLU A 550 4.40 7.32 3.67
N GLN A 551 3.47 6.98 2.78
CA GLN A 551 2.06 7.34 2.96
C GLN A 551 1.44 6.70 4.20
N VAL A 552 1.73 5.42 4.46
CA VAL A 552 1.24 4.75 5.67
C VAL A 552 1.90 5.32 6.91
N LEU A 553 3.22 5.57 6.89
CA LEU A 553 3.91 6.23 8.00
C LEU A 553 3.35 7.63 8.27
N LEU A 554 3.08 8.42 7.23
CA LEU A 554 2.45 9.73 7.36
C LEU A 554 1.08 9.62 8.03
N LYS A 555 0.23 8.69 7.57
CA LYS A 555 -1.08 8.44 8.21
C LYS A 555 -0.95 8.06 9.68
N LEU A 556 0.00 7.20 10.02
CA LEU A 556 0.29 6.83 11.41
C LEU A 556 0.82 8.01 12.24
N GLN A 557 1.56 8.94 11.62
CA GLN A 557 2.12 10.12 12.28
C GLN A 557 1.10 11.24 12.46
N THR A 558 0.23 11.50 11.49
CA THR A 558 -0.68 12.65 11.49
C THR A 558 -2.09 12.32 11.98
N GLY A 559 -2.52 11.06 11.93
CA GLY A 559 -3.85 10.65 12.35
C GLY A 559 -4.09 10.92 13.84
N GLU A 560 -5.02 11.82 14.17
CA GLU A 560 -5.33 12.16 15.56
C GLU A 560 -5.91 10.94 16.31
N GLU A 561 -6.76 10.18 15.63
CA GLU A 561 -7.35 8.90 16.08
C GLU A 561 -6.30 7.81 16.39
N LEU A 562 -5.08 7.97 15.85
CA LEU A 562 -3.97 7.02 15.97
C LEU A 562 -2.93 7.44 17.01
N GLY A 563 -3.23 8.47 17.82
CA GLY A 563 -2.31 8.97 18.83
C GLY A 563 -1.84 7.93 19.84
N TRP A 564 -2.67 6.94 20.14
CA TRP A 564 -2.30 5.83 21.02
C TRP A 564 -1.21 4.94 20.40
N VAL A 565 -1.19 4.74 19.08
CA VAL A 565 -0.14 3.98 18.36
C VAL A 565 1.21 4.69 18.46
N ARG A 566 1.20 6.02 18.31
CA ARG A 566 2.40 6.87 18.44
C ARG A 566 3.02 6.82 19.84
N ASN A 567 2.21 6.59 20.87
CA ASN A 567 2.70 6.46 22.24
C ASN A 567 3.30 5.06 22.52
N SER A 568 2.87 4.04 21.78
CA SER A 568 3.35 2.66 21.93
C SER A 568 4.59 2.33 21.10
N VAL A 569 4.82 3.05 19.98
CA VAL A 569 5.98 2.87 19.09
C VAL A 569 6.53 4.24 18.72
N ASP A 570 7.84 4.42 18.82
CA ASP A 570 8.52 5.68 18.50
C ASP A 570 8.56 5.92 16.97
N ILE A 571 7.39 6.25 16.42
CA ILE A 571 7.15 6.44 14.98
C ILE A 571 7.79 7.75 14.49
N ALA A 572 8.11 8.68 15.39
CA ALA A 572 8.70 9.97 15.04
C ALA A 572 10.12 9.85 14.46
N GLN A 573 10.91 8.88 14.93
CA GLN A 573 12.28 8.65 14.45
C GLN A 573 12.34 7.84 13.15
N VAL A 574 11.21 7.33 12.66
CA VAL A 574 11.13 6.40 11.52
C VAL A 574 11.32 7.11 10.18
N SER A 575 11.02 8.41 10.11
CA SER A 575 11.11 9.17 8.85
C SER A 575 12.55 9.24 8.30
N SER A 576 13.57 9.21 9.16
CA SER A 576 14.98 9.24 8.76
C SER A 576 15.61 7.86 8.52
N MET A 577 14.84 6.78 8.70
CA MET A 577 15.33 5.41 8.55
C MET A 577 15.33 4.96 7.09
N ASN A 578 16.16 3.97 6.75
CA ASN A 578 16.11 3.34 5.43
C ASN A 578 14.84 2.47 5.27
N LEU A 579 14.51 2.08 4.03
CA LEU A 579 13.27 1.34 3.74
C LEU A 579 13.15 0.02 4.52
N GLU A 580 14.25 -0.71 4.70
CA GLU A 580 14.27 -1.97 5.47
C GLU A 580 13.96 -1.75 6.96
N GLN A 581 14.55 -0.69 7.55
CA GLN A 581 14.29 -0.30 8.93
C GLN A 581 12.85 0.19 9.11
N LYS A 582 12.33 0.99 8.16
CA LYS A 582 10.92 1.40 8.11
C LYS A 582 10.00 0.17 8.11
N ALA A 583 10.29 -0.83 7.27
CA ALA A 583 9.55 -2.09 7.22
C ALA A 583 9.60 -2.88 8.54
N ALA A 584 10.78 -2.99 9.17
CA ALA A 584 10.93 -3.67 10.45
C ALA A 584 10.14 -2.99 11.59
N VAL A 585 10.02 -1.66 11.58
CA VAL A 585 9.15 -0.93 12.50
C VAL A 585 7.68 -1.28 12.24
N LEU A 586 7.24 -1.27 10.97
CA LEU A 586 5.86 -1.63 10.61
C LEU A 586 5.50 -3.07 11.01
N CYS A 587 6.42 -4.04 10.86
CA CYS A 587 6.21 -5.39 11.38
C CYS A 587 5.99 -5.41 12.91
N ARG A 588 6.77 -4.63 13.66
CA ARG A 588 6.59 -4.51 15.11
C ARG A 588 5.26 -3.88 15.48
N VAL A 589 4.83 -2.84 14.74
CA VAL A 589 3.51 -2.23 14.92
C VAL A 589 2.42 -3.28 14.66
N SER A 590 2.49 -4.02 13.54
CA SER A 590 1.52 -5.08 13.22
C SER A 590 1.41 -6.11 14.34
N ALA A 591 2.53 -6.63 14.83
CA ALA A 591 2.55 -7.61 15.91
C ALA A 591 1.96 -7.06 17.23
N GLN A 592 2.12 -5.76 17.50
CA GLN A 592 1.48 -5.11 18.64
C GLN A 592 -0.03 -4.95 18.44
N LEU A 593 -0.50 -4.62 17.22
CA LEU A 593 -1.91 -4.55 16.88
C LEU A 593 -2.59 -5.92 17.06
N ASP A 594 -1.95 -7.00 16.61
CA ASP A 594 -2.47 -8.36 16.77
C ASP A 594 -2.59 -8.76 18.25
N ARG A 595 -1.59 -8.40 19.07
CA ARG A 595 -1.65 -8.61 20.53
C ARG A 595 -2.77 -7.80 21.18
N ALA A 596 -2.95 -6.55 20.77
CA ALA A 596 -4.01 -5.70 21.29
C ALA A 596 -5.39 -6.25 20.92
N ARG A 597 -5.57 -6.71 19.68
CA ARG A 597 -6.79 -7.34 19.19
C ARG A 597 -7.11 -8.63 19.92
N ASN A 598 -6.12 -9.52 20.07
CA ASN A 598 -6.29 -10.76 20.84
C ASN A 598 -6.66 -10.47 22.30
N ARG A 599 -6.05 -9.45 22.91
CA ARG A 599 -6.38 -9.03 24.27
C ARG A 599 -7.81 -8.48 24.37
N LEU A 600 -8.27 -7.72 23.38
CA LEU A 600 -9.64 -7.21 23.33
C LEU A 600 -10.65 -8.36 23.25
N HIS A 601 -10.43 -9.33 22.36
CA HIS A 601 -11.28 -10.52 22.25
C HIS A 601 -11.26 -11.39 23.50
N LEU A 602 -10.10 -11.58 24.15
CA LEU A 602 -10.02 -12.31 25.42
C LEU A 602 -10.82 -11.63 26.54
N ILE A 603 -10.80 -10.30 26.60
CA ILE A 603 -11.61 -9.54 27.58
C ILE A 603 -13.10 -9.73 27.28
N ASP A 604 -13.50 -9.60 26.01
CA ASP A 604 -14.89 -9.77 25.61
C ASP A 604 -15.40 -11.19 25.89
N GLU A 605 -14.60 -12.20 25.54
CA GLU A 605 -14.86 -13.61 25.85
C GLU A 605 -14.99 -13.83 27.36
N ALA A 606 -14.11 -13.25 28.17
CA ALA A 606 -14.15 -13.39 29.62
C ALA A 606 -15.43 -12.79 30.24
N VAL A 607 -15.88 -11.63 29.75
CA VAL A 607 -17.12 -11.02 30.25
C VAL A 607 -18.34 -11.85 29.82
N ARG A 608 -18.42 -12.29 28.57
CA ARG A 608 -19.50 -13.19 28.11
C ARG A 608 -19.50 -14.51 28.90
N GLY A 609 -18.33 -15.12 29.06
CA GLY A 609 -18.13 -16.36 29.80
C GLY A 609 -18.54 -16.25 31.26
N THR A 610 -18.27 -15.10 31.90
CA THR A 610 -18.75 -14.84 33.28
C THR A 610 -20.26 -14.70 33.33
N GLY A 611 -20.89 -14.00 32.37
CA GLY A 611 -22.34 -13.86 32.28
C GLY A 611 -23.05 -15.20 32.08
N THR A 612 -22.52 -16.08 31.21
CA THR A 612 -23.07 -17.42 31.00
C THR A 612 -22.87 -18.32 32.21
N ALA A 613 -21.70 -18.26 32.87
CA ALA A 613 -21.42 -18.98 34.10
C ALA A 613 -22.38 -18.60 35.24
N LEU A 614 -22.67 -17.31 35.43
CA LEU A 614 -23.67 -16.86 36.41
C LEU A 614 -25.08 -17.37 36.05
N SER A 615 -25.46 -17.33 34.77
CA SER A 615 -26.76 -17.86 34.33
C SER A 615 -26.91 -19.35 34.61
N LYS A 616 -25.86 -20.15 34.35
CA LYS A 616 -25.84 -21.58 34.68
C LYS A 616 -25.93 -21.82 36.18
N LEU A 617 -25.15 -21.07 36.97
CA LEU A 617 -25.18 -21.16 38.42
C LEU A 617 -26.59 -20.84 38.97
N GLN A 618 -27.25 -19.80 38.44
CA GLN A 618 -28.62 -19.46 38.82
C GLN A 618 -29.59 -20.62 38.53
N ALA A 619 -29.52 -21.20 37.33
CA ALA A 619 -30.37 -22.31 36.95
C ALA A 619 -30.14 -23.54 37.86
N GLY A 620 -28.88 -23.89 38.11
CA GLY A 620 -28.52 -25.00 39.01
C GLY A 620 -28.99 -24.78 40.46
N LEU A 621 -28.98 -23.54 40.95
CA LEU A 621 -29.53 -23.19 42.27
C LEU A 621 -31.05 -23.38 42.35
N GLN A 622 -31.78 -23.17 41.25
CA GLN A 622 -33.24 -23.34 41.21
C GLN A 622 -33.66 -24.80 41.03
N THR A 623 -32.89 -25.61 40.29
CA THR A 623 -33.20 -27.02 40.05
C THR A 623 -32.64 -27.96 41.12
N GLY A 624 -31.72 -27.49 41.97
CA GLY A 624 -31.09 -28.28 43.02
C GLY A 624 -30.07 -29.31 42.51
N THR A 625 -29.68 -29.22 41.23
CA THR A 625 -28.72 -30.11 40.58
C THR A 625 -27.45 -29.33 40.24
N GLY A 626 -26.36 -29.57 40.99
CA GLY A 626 -25.08 -28.87 40.83
C GLY A 626 -24.17 -29.40 39.71
N GLN A 627 -24.62 -30.40 38.94
CA GLN A 627 -23.80 -31.09 37.93
C GLN A 627 -24.31 -30.87 36.51
N GLU A 628 -23.46 -30.30 35.66
CA GLU A 628 -23.56 -30.31 34.20
C GLU A 628 -22.18 -30.68 33.59
N ASP A 629 -22.20 -31.23 32.37
CA ASP A 629 -21.19 -32.13 31.77
C ASP A 629 -19.83 -31.54 31.32
N ALA A 630 -19.49 -30.29 31.64
CA ALA A 630 -18.12 -29.77 31.56
C ALA A 630 -18.00 -28.39 32.25
N GLU A 631 -17.18 -28.29 33.30
CA GLU A 631 -16.93 -27.02 33.97
C GLU A 631 -15.92 -26.17 33.18
N THR A 632 -16.30 -24.93 32.87
CA THR A 632 -15.37 -23.93 32.36
C THR A 632 -14.66 -23.21 33.52
N PRO A 633 -13.49 -22.56 33.28
CA PRO A 633 -12.84 -21.75 34.31
C PRO A 633 -13.73 -20.64 34.88
N TYR A 634 -14.65 -20.10 34.06
CA TYR A 634 -15.61 -19.09 34.47
C TYR A 634 -16.70 -19.66 35.40
N ASP A 635 -17.12 -20.91 35.20
CA ASP A 635 -18.06 -21.60 36.10
C ASP A 635 -17.47 -21.76 37.50
N THR A 636 -16.19 -22.18 37.59
CA THR A 636 -15.47 -22.27 38.87
C THR A 636 -15.32 -20.89 39.53
N ALA A 637 -14.99 -19.85 38.76
CA ALA A 637 -14.84 -18.49 39.27
C ALA A 637 -16.17 -17.92 39.82
N ALA A 638 -17.29 -18.14 39.11
CA ALA A 638 -18.62 -17.72 39.54
C ALA A 638 -19.03 -18.39 40.87
N ARG A 639 -18.76 -19.69 41.01
CA ARG A 639 -19.01 -20.43 42.26
C ARG A 639 -18.14 -19.95 43.42
N HIS A 640 -16.85 -19.69 43.18
CA HIS A 640 -15.97 -19.11 44.20
C HIS A 640 -16.39 -17.70 44.61
N TRP A 641 -16.87 -16.89 43.67
CA TRP A 641 -17.45 -15.58 43.97
C TRP A 641 -18.66 -15.72 44.90
N LEU A 642 -19.62 -16.60 44.57
CA LEU A 642 -20.78 -16.86 45.41
C LEU A 642 -20.38 -17.37 46.81
N GLY A 643 -19.42 -18.31 46.87
CA GLY A 643 -18.90 -18.84 48.13
C GLY A 643 -18.31 -17.75 49.03
N ARG A 644 -17.57 -16.78 48.46
CA ARG A 644 -17.04 -15.62 49.21
C ARG A 644 -18.14 -14.65 49.67
N GLU A 645 -19.13 -14.38 48.82
CA GLU A 645 -20.27 -13.54 49.20
C GLU A 645 -21.03 -14.14 50.38
N VAL A 646 -21.25 -15.46 50.37
CA VAL A 646 -21.92 -16.18 51.45
C VAL A 646 -21.05 -16.27 52.70
N GLN A 647 -19.74 -16.44 52.56
CA GLN A 647 -18.82 -16.41 53.69
C GLN A 647 -18.91 -15.09 54.47
N ARG A 648 -19.00 -13.95 53.77
CA ARG A 648 -19.19 -12.63 54.41
C ARG A 648 -20.44 -12.57 55.29
N TRP A 649 -21.53 -13.23 54.89
CA TRP A 649 -22.75 -13.30 55.71
C TRP A 649 -22.52 -14.04 57.03
N PHE A 650 -21.61 -15.00 57.06
CA PHE A 650 -21.26 -15.80 58.23
C PHE A 650 -20.03 -15.28 59.01
N GLU A 651 -19.47 -14.13 58.62
CA GLU A 651 -18.39 -13.48 59.40
C GLU A 651 -18.92 -12.77 60.64
N ASP A 652 -20.23 -12.49 60.70
CA ASP A 652 -20.91 -11.94 61.86
C ASP A 652 -20.86 -12.92 63.06
N GLU A 653 -20.34 -12.43 64.18
CA GLU A 653 -20.18 -13.21 65.42
C GLU A 653 -21.52 -13.74 65.95
N PHE A 654 -22.60 -12.98 65.79
CA PHE A 654 -23.93 -13.38 66.22
C PHE A 654 -24.49 -14.54 65.39
N VAL A 655 -24.30 -14.49 64.07
CA VAL A 655 -24.74 -15.55 63.14
C VAL A 655 -23.98 -16.85 63.42
N ARG A 656 -22.66 -16.75 63.63
CA ARG A 656 -21.83 -17.92 64.02
C ARG A 656 -22.28 -18.51 65.34
N ASN A 657 -22.59 -17.69 66.34
CA ASN A 657 -23.06 -18.13 67.65
C ASN A 657 -24.46 -18.77 67.60
N ALA A 658 -25.38 -18.22 66.80
CA ALA A 658 -26.76 -18.68 66.74
C ALA A 658 -26.93 -20.01 65.99
N LEU A 659 -26.16 -20.24 64.93
CA LEU A 659 -26.35 -21.40 64.03
C LEU A 659 -25.28 -22.47 64.17
N PHE A 660 -24.06 -22.04 64.51
CA PHE A 660 -22.89 -22.90 64.56
C PHE A 660 -22.21 -22.85 65.93
N GLU A 661 -22.91 -22.37 66.96
CA GLU A 661 -22.43 -22.28 68.34
C GLU A 661 -21.11 -21.51 68.53
N GLY A 662 -20.71 -20.65 67.58
CA GLY A 662 -19.44 -19.91 67.63
C GLY A 662 -18.29 -20.61 66.91
N SER A 663 -18.62 -21.58 66.05
CA SER A 663 -17.67 -22.26 65.16
C SER A 663 -16.96 -21.30 64.22
N ALA A 664 -15.74 -21.67 63.81
CA ALA A 664 -14.91 -20.89 62.90
C ALA A 664 -14.99 -21.42 61.46
N GLN A 665 -14.59 -20.60 60.49
CA GLN A 665 -14.41 -20.99 59.09
C GLN A 665 -15.67 -21.52 58.39
N VAL A 666 -16.81 -20.87 58.60
CA VAL A 666 -18.06 -21.20 57.90
C VAL A 666 -17.93 -20.80 56.42
N ARG A 667 -18.07 -21.76 55.51
CA ARG A 667 -18.00 -21.57 54.04
C ARG A 667 -19.10 -22.32 53.32
N LEU A 668 -19.57 -21.78 52.19
CA LEU A 668 -20.46 -22.49 51.28
C LEU A 668 -19.64 -23.29 50.26
N ASP A 669 -19.89 -24.59 50.20
CA ASP A 669 -19.56 -25.40 49.03
C ASP A 669 -20.69 -25.27 48.00
N ALA A 670 -20.42 -24.50 46.94
CA ALA A 670 -21.37 -24.24 45.87
C ALA A 670 -21.56 -25.43 44.91
N HIS A 671 -20.76 -26.50 45.03
CA HIS A 671 -20.94 -27.72 44.24
C HIS A 671 -22.04 -28.60 44.85
N ASP A 672 -21.92 -28.89 46.14
CA ASP A 672 -22.87 -29.74 46.88
C ASP A 672 -23.92 -28.94 47.65
N MET A 673 -23.99 -27.62 47.43
CA MET A 673 -24.89 -26.69 48.11
C MET A 673 -24.93 -26.89 49.63
N SER A 674 -23.75 -27.08 50.21
CA SER A 674 -23.55 -27.47 51.60
C SER A 674 -22.72 -26.43 52.34
N ILE A 675 -23.11 -26.13 53.58
CA ILE A 675 -22.29 -25.31 54.48
C ILE A 675 -21.30 -26.23 55.17
N VAL A 676 -20.04 -25.80 55.19
CA VAL A 676 -18.92 -26.45 55.86
C VAL A 676 -18.39 -25.53 56.95
N TRP A 677 -18.16 -26.02 58.16
CA TRP A 677 -17.58 -25.25 59.26
C TRP A 677 -16.71 -26.12 60.16
N VAL A 678 -15.86 -25.49 60.98
CA VAL A 678 -15.03 -26.17 61.97
C VAL A 678 -15.66 -25.99 63.35
N ASN A 679 -16.11 -27.09 63.95
CA ASN A 679 -16.75 -27.08 65.26
C ASN A 679 -15.74 -26.74 66.38
N LYS A 680 -16.23 -26.55 67.62
CA LYS A 680 -15.38 -26.23 68.79
C LYS A 680 -14.32 -27.30 69.10
N ASN A 681 -14.52 -28.53 68.62
CA ASN A 681 -13.61 -29.64 68.81
C ASN A 681 -12.52 -29.71 67.71
N GLY A 682 -12.57 -28.81 66.72
CA GLY A 682 -11.64 -28.77 65.60
C GLY A 682 -12.00 -29.72 64.45
N GLU A 683 -13.18 -30.33 64.46
CA GLU A 683 -13.65 -31.25 63.41
C GLU A 683 -14.42 -30.48 62.33
N GLU A 684 -14.22 -30.87 61.07
CA GLU A 684 -14.97 -30.32 59.94
C GLU A 684 -16.35 -30.96 59.87
N GLU A 685 -17.39 -30.15 60.05
CA GLU A 685 -18.77 -30.54 59.85
C GLU A 685 -19.28 -29.99 58.52
N ARG A 686 -20.04 -30.82 57.81
CA ARG A 686 -20.69 -30.49 56.54
C ARG A 686 -22.18 -30.77 56.65
N ARG A 687 -23.00 -29.80 56.26
CA ARG A 687 -24.46 -29.97 56.20
C ARG A 687 -25.04 -29.30 54.95
N PRO A 688 -25.87 -30.01 54.17
CA PRO A 688 -26.58 -29.39 53.06
C PRO A 688 -27.49 -28.28 53.60
N LEU A 689 -27.72 -27.21 52.82
CA LEU A 689 -28.61 -26.11 53.23
C LEU A 689 -30.02 -26.62 53.61
N THR A 690 -30.49 -27.68 52.96
CA THR A 690 -31.77 -28.36 53.25
C THR A 690 -31.78 -29.17 54.55
N GLY A 691 -30.61 -29.46 55.13
CA GLY A 691 -30.45 -30.29 56.34
C GLY A 691 -30.56 -29.52 57.67
N PHE A 692 -30.68 -28.20 57.65
CA PHE A 692 -30.95 -27.39 58.84
C PHE A 692 -32.45 -27.43 59.20
N SER A 693 -32.80 -27.24 60.48
CA SER A 693 -34.23 -27.15 60.83
C SER A 693 -34.87 -25.90 60.21
N SER A 694 -36.17 -25.94 59.91
CA SER A 694 -36.88 -24.80 59.32
C SER A 694 -36.71 -23.53 60.16
N GLY A 695 -36.78 -23.62 61.49
CA GLY A 695 -36.53 -22.49 62.38
C GLY A 695 -35.09 -21.95 62.35
N GLN A 696 -34.08 -22.82 62.25
CA GLN A 696 -32.68 -22.41 62.11
C GLN A 696 -32.41 -21.76 60.75
N GLN A 697 -32.98 -22.31 59.67
CA GLN A 697 -32.88 -21.74 58.32
C GLN A 697 -33.47 -20.33 58.28
N VAL A 698 -34.67 -20.16 58.82
CA VAL A 698 -35.38 -18.87 58.85
C VAL A 698 -34.62 -17.83 59.68
N LEU A 699 -34.09 -18.21 60.85
CA LEU A 699 -33.30 -17.31 61.69
C LEU A 699 -31.99 -16.90 61.01
N ALA A 700 -31.22 -17.88 60.49
CA ALA A 700 -29.99 -17.65 59.74
C ALA A 700 -30.19 -16.66 58.59
N TYR A 701 -31.24 -16.94 57.83
CA TYR A 701 -31.57 -16.24 56.61
C TYR A 701 -31.94 -14.78 56.89
N THR A 702 -32.78 -14.57 57.90
CA THR A 702 -33.20 -13.22 58.30
C THR A 702 -32.01 -12.36 58.70
N GLN A 703 -31.07 -12.94 59.43
CA GLN A 703 -29.85 -12.25 59.82
C GLN A 703 -28.96 -11.93 58.62
N ALA A 704 -28.80 -12.86 57.67
CA ALA A 704 -28.07 -12.61 56.43
C ALA A 704 -28.69 -11.49 55.59
N GLN A 705 -30.03 -11.43 55.49
CA GLN A 705 -30.73 -10.35 54.79
C GLN A 705 -30.58 -9.01 55.50
N ILE A 706 -30.65 -8.98 56.83
CA ILE A 706 -30.41 -7.77 57.61
C ILE A 706 -28.96 -7.29 57.44
N ALA A 707 -27.99 -8.19 57.53
CA ALA A 707 -26.58 -7.87 57.30
C ALA A 707 -26.34 -7.35 55.87
N LYS A 708 -27.03 -7.90 54.86
CA LYS A 708 -27.03 -7.37 53.48
C LYS A 708 -27.56 -5.92 53.44
N ILE A 709 -28.70 -5.67 54.08
CA ILE A 709 -29.30 -4.33 54.16
C ILE A 709 -28.34 -3.35 54.83
N ASP A 710 -27.60 -3.79 55.85
CA ASP A 710 -26.64 -2.96 56.57
C ASP A 710 -25.33 -2.71 55.79
N ALA A 711 -24.96 -3.61 54.87
CA ALA A 711 -23.77 -3.48 54.04
C ALA A 711 -23.99 -2.70 52.72
N GLU A 712 -25.17 -2.13 52.49
CA GLU A 712 -25.44 -1.33 51.29
C GLU A 712 -24.54 -0.08 51.24
N GLU A 713 -23.80 0.13 50.13
CA GLU A 713 -22.84 1.24 49.98
C GLU A 713 -23.51 2.64 50.04
N LEU A 714 -24.77 2.72 49.61
CA LEU A 714 -25.60 3.93 49.60
C LEU A 714 -26.97 3.61 50.21
N PRO A 715 -27.09 3.57 51.55
CA PRO A 715 -28.35 3.27 52.21
C PRO A 715 -29.32 4.45 52.11
N ALA A 716 -30.61 4.16 51.90
CA ALA A 716 -31.66 5.17 51.98
C ALA A 716 -31.70 5.82 53.38
N ALA A 717 -32.11 7.09 53.44
CA ALA A 717 -32.17 7.86 54.69
C ALA A 717 -33.08 7.25 55.76
N ASN A 718 -34.12 6.52 55.35
CA ASN A 718 -35.06 5.80 56.20
C ASN A 718 -35.32 4.42 55.60
N ARG A 719 -35.39 3.38 56.43
CA ARG A 719 -35.66 2.01 55.96
C ARG A 719 -36.77 1.38 56.79
N LEU A 720 -37.77 0.82 56.11
CA LEU A 720 -38.78 -0.04 56.72
C LEU A 720 -38.40 -1.50 56.46
N ILE A 721 -38.09 -2.26 57.50
CA ILE A 721 -37.75 -3.70 57.39
C ILE A 721 -38.91 -4.49 57.97
N ALA A 722 -39.70 -5.13 57.12
CA ALA A 722 -40.84 -5.94 57.52
C ALA A 722 -40.45 -7.42 57.54
N LEU A 723 -40.55 -8.04 58.72
CA LEU A 723 -40.36 -9.46 58.95
C LEU A 723 -41.73 -10.14 58.99
N ASP A 724 -42.10 -10.86 57.93
CA ASP A 724 -43.42 -11.48 57.76
C ASP A 724 -43.41 -13.03 57.84
N GLU A 725 -44.53 -13.59 58.31
CA GLU A 725 -44.78 -15.04 58.44
C GLU A 725 -43.86 -15.83 59.40
N PHE A 726 -43.10 -15.15 60.27
CA PHE A 726 -42.12 -15.78 61.17
C PHE A 726 -42.72 -16.63 62.30
N GLY A 727 -43.93 -16.32 62.74
CA GLY A 727 -44.57 -17.02 63.87
C GLY A 727 -44.94 -18.48 63.62
N ALA A 728 -44.91 -18.94 62.37
CA ALA A 728 -45.17 -20.35 62.02
C ALA A 728 -43.91 -21.24 62.09
N PHE A 729 -42.72 -20.63 62.06
CA PHE A 729 -41.45 -21.35 61.89
C PHE A 729 -40.49 -21.20 63.08
N LEU A 730 -40.61 -20.12 63.86
CA LEU A 730 -39.75 -19.86 65.00
C LEU A 730 -40.43 -20.28 66.31
N ASP A 731 -39.72 -21.06 67.12
CA ASP A 731 -40.08 -21.30 68.52
C ASP A 731 -39.75 -20.08 69.38
N TRP A 732 -40.23 -20.08 70.64
CA TRP A 732 -39.99 -18.98 71.59
C TRP A 732 -38.50 -18.63 71.76
N LYS A 733 -37.63 -19.65 71.72
CA LYS A 733 -36.18 -19.51 71.88
C LYS A 733 -35.57 -18.75 70.69
N ASN A 734 -35.88 -19.14 69.46
CA ASN A 734 -35.35 -18.49 68.26
C ASN A 734 -35.98 -17.10 68.04
N MET A 735 -37.24 -16.91 68.42
CA MET A 735 -37.88 -15.58 68.42
C MET A 735 -37.15 -14.63 69.38
N SER A 736 -36.85 -15.07 70.60
CA SER A 736 -36.09 -14.27 71.57
C SER A 736 -34.69 -13.89 71.03
N SER A 737 -34.02 -14.81 70.34
CA SER A 737 -32.73 -14.54 69.69
C SER A 737 -32.84 -13.50 68.57
N LEU A 738 -33.89 -13.55 67.76
CA LEU A 738 -34.17 -12.55 66.72
C LEU A 738 -34.43 -11.16 67.34
N VAL A 739 -35.25 -11.07 68.39
CA VAL A 739 -35.51 -9.80 69.09
C VAL A 739 -34.24 -9.21 69.66
N ASN A 740 -33.39 -10.04 70.29
CA ASN A 740 -32.11 -9.58 70.84
C ASN A 740 -31.18 -9.03 69.75
N LEU A 741 -31.12 -9.66 68.58
CA LEU A 741 -30.36 -9.14 67.44
C LEU A 741 -30.88 -7.77 66.98
N LEU A 742 -32.19 -7.63 66.82
CA LEU A 742 -32.80 -6.39 66.34
C LEU A 742 -32.58 -5.23 67.33
N LYS A 743 -32.62 -5.51 68.64
CA LYS A 743 -32.31 -4.51 69.69
C LYS A 743 -30.84 -4.09 69.72
N VAL A 744 -29.90 -5.01 69.50
CA VAL A 744 -28.47 -4.68 69.42
C VAL A 744 -28.17 -3.83 68.19
N ARG A 745 -28.90 -4.05 67.09
CA ARG A 745 -28.79 -3.27 65.85
C ARG A 745 -29.32 -1.84 65.98
N GLU A 746 -30.44 -1.66 66.69
CA GLU A 746 -31.20 -0.39 66.79
C GLU A 746 -30.34 0.88 67.02
N PRO A 747 -29.35 0.92 67.94
CA PRO A 747 -28.55 2.13 68.20
C PRO A 747 -27.68 2.56 67.00
N GLY A 748 -27.27 1.61 66.15
CA GLY A 748 -26.43 1.89 64.97
C GLY A 748 -27.21 2.49 63.79
N VAL A 749 -28.54 2.33 63.79
CA VAL A 749 -29.44 2.69 62.68
C VAL A 749 -30.76 3.29 63.19
N PRO A 750 -30.72 4.44 63.90
CA PRO A 750 -31.84 4.96 64.69
C PRO A 750 -33.05 5.47 63.89
N ARG A 751 -32.98 5.44 62.55
CA ARG A 751 -34.06 5.86 61.63
C ARG A 751 -34.66 4.70 60.85
N ASP A 752 -34.17 3.50 61.09
CA ASP A 752 -34.82 2.30 60.60
C ASP A 752 -36.02 1.97 61.48
N GLN A 753 -37.07 1.48 60.85
CA GLN A 753 -38.20 0.88 61.53
C GLN A 753 -38.26 -0.59 61.15
N VAL A 754 -38.20 -1.47 62.13
CA VAL A 754 -38.37 -2.92 61.95
C VAL A 754 -39.77 -3.30 62.41
N VAL A 755 -40.53 -3.95 61.55
CA VAL A 755 -41.90 -4.40 61.82
C VAL A 755 -41.95 -5.93 61.79
N VAL A 756 -42.24 -6.55 62.92
CA VAL A 756 -42.41 -8.01 63.04
C VAL A 756 -43.89 -8.36 62.98
N ILE A 757 -44.30 -9.07 61.94
CA ILE A 757 -45.68 -9.48 61.71
C ILE A 757 -45.88 -10.89 62.26
N LEU A 758 -46.76 -11.01 63.24
CA LEU A 758 -47.04 -12.29 63.90
C LEU A 758 -48.54 -12.65 63.82
N PRO A 759 -48.87 -13.96 63.80
CA PRO A 759 -50.22 -14.41 64.08
C PRO A 759 -50.60 -14.08 65.53
N LEU A 760 -51.90 -14.12 65.85
CA LEU A 760 -52.37 -13.95 67.22
C LEU A 760 -51.99 -15.20 68.05
N GLU A 761 -51.27 -15.02 69.15
CA GLU A 761 -50.98 -16.09 70.11
C GLU A 761 -52.26 -16.44 70.92
N GLY A 762 -52.45 -17.71 71.31
CA GLY A 762 -53.70 -18.26 71.85
C GLY A 762 -54.26 -17.64 73.15
N ASP A 763 -55.50 -18.03 73.49
CA ASP A 763 -56.48 -17.40 74.41
C ASP A 763 -56.00 -16.88 75.80
N ARG A 764 -56.50 -15.68 76.13
CA ARG A 764 -56.72 -15.03 77.46
C ARG A 764 -55.76 -15.37 78.62
N PRO A 765 -54.98 -14.41 79.14
CA PRO A 765 -54.70 -14.38 80.57
C PRO A 765 -55.99 -13.97 81.30
N SER A 766 -56.68 -14.94 81.90
CA SER A 766 -57.85 -14.69 82.74
C SER A 766 -57.39 -14.04 84.05
N GLY A 767 -57.37 -12.71 84.10
CA GLY A 767 -57.04 -11.95 85.30
C GLY A 767 -57.70 -10.58 85.28
N HIS A 768 -58.73 -10.39 86.11
CA HIS A 768 -59.32 -9.08 86.35
C HIS A 768 -58.31 -8.14 87.02
N GLY A 769 -57.86 -7.14 86.28
CA GLY A 769 -57.10 -6.00 86.80
C GLY A 769 -56.74 -5.04 85.67
N ASP A 770 -57.12 -3.77 85.81
CA ASP A 770 -56.81 -2.64 84.90
C ASP A 770 -55.31 -2.61 84.53
N THR A 771 -54.93 -3.28 83.44
CA THR A 771 -53.56 -3.36 82.94
C THR A 771 -53.55 -3.29 81.40
N PRO A 772 -52.40 -3.05 80.72
CA PRO A 772 -52.25 -2.72 79.28
C PRO A 772 -52.99 -3.64 78.28
N VAL A 773 -53.40 -4.81 78.76
CA VAL A 773 -54.18 -5.85 78.09
C VAL A 773 -55.53 -5.32 77.55
N ASP A 774 -56.23 -4.42 78.26
CA ASP A 774 -57.54 -3.88 77.81
C ASP A 774 -57.42 -2.95 76.58
N GLY A 775 -56.28 -2.26 76.43
CA GLY A 775 -56.00 -1.42 75.26
C GLY A 775 -55.75 -2.24 73.99
N GLN A 776 -55.05 -3.37 74.13
CA GLN A 776 -54.80 -4.32 73.04
C GLN A 776 -56.11 -4.98 72.57
N PHE A 777 -56.98 -5.39 73.51
CA PHE A 777 -58.28 -5.96 73.19
C PHE A 777 -59.20 -4.98 72.46
N ARG A 778 -59.31 -3.72 72.92
CA ARG A 778 -60.09 -2.70 72.19
C ARG A 778 -59.53 -2.42 70.80
N SER A 779 -58.21 -2.45 70.61
CA SER A 779 -57.61 -2.29 69.28
C SER A 779 -57.92 -3.50 68.38
N LEU A 780 -57.85 -4.73 68.90
CA LEU A 780 -58.21 -5.95 68.19
C LEU A 780 -59.69 -5.94 67.77
N GLU A 781 -60.60 -5.54 68.66
CA GLU A 781 -62.05 -5.46 68.37
C GLU A 781 -62.37 -4.37 67.34
N ASN A 782 -61.74 -3.20 67.44
CA ASN A 782 -62.04 -2.06 66.57
C ASN A 782 -61.34 -2.11 65.20
N ARG A 783 -60.11 -2.64 65.15
CA ARG A 783 -59.23 -2.58 63.96
C ARG A 783 -58.88 -3.95 63.40
N GLY A 784 -59.08 -5.03 64.15
CA GLY A 784 -58.69 -6.40 63.79
C GLY A 784 -57.19 -6.71 64.00
N TYR A 785 -56.43 -5.74 64.51
CA TYR A 785 -55.01 -5.87 64.85
C TYR A 785 -54.63 -4.90 65.97
N PHE A 786 -53.49 -5.13 66.60
CA PHE A 786 -52.82 -4.18 67.47
C PHE A 786 -51.33 -4.13 67.14
N ALA A 787 -50.70 -3.01 67.47
CA ALA A 787 -49.28 -2.79 67.33
C ALA A 787 -48.70 -2.41 68.69
N GLU A 788 -47.57 -3.01 69.05
CA GLU A 788 -46.86 -2.74 70.30
C GLU A 788 -45.36 -2.65 70.06
N GLU A 789 -44.65 -2.00 70.97
CA GLU A 789 -43.19 -2.00 70.98
C GLU A 789 -42.71 -3.39 71.42
N LEU A 790 -41.76 -3.98 70.68
CA LEU A 790 -41.29 -5.33 70.95
C LEU A 790 -40.29 -5.32 72.12
N THR A 791 -40.82 -5.34 73.35
CA THR A 791 -40.05 -5.50 74.58
C THR A 791 -39.93 -6.99 74.97
N THR A 792 -38.81 -7.38 75.57
CA THR A 792 -38.54 -8.76 76.02
C THR A 792 -39.18 -9.03 77.36
#